data_AF-A0A4Q5P721-F1
#
_entry.id   AF-A0A4Q5P721-F1
#
_cell.length_a   1.000
_cell.length_b   1.000
_cell.length_c   1.000
_cell.angle_alpha   90.00
_cell.angle_beta   90.00
_cell.angle_gamma   90.00
#
_symmetry.space_group_name_H-M   'P 1'
#
loop_
_entity.id
_entity.type
_entity.pdbx_description
1 polymer ?
#
loop_
_entity_poly.entity_id
_entity_poly.type
_entity_poly.pdbx_seq_one_letter_code
_entity_poly.pdbx_strand_id
1 'polypeptide(L)'
;MKYSEQPFRARRRAGYLPLHAAFSWLMRFFGVQPRRLAQAVLLLCCAQAALAQTCGVPGFDGAATPSGVINTYHAGVGTGSGNAVTVASLAGQRTNTRALRAGDLILIMQMQDGATPANAGRHEYAQVTSVAGTTLNLNRTLTNSYARSLSTTGAQQTWQVIWVPQYASAAVSGTVSADRWSVNATSGDSTGGVVAMDVAGGMTLTGVITAAGSGFRGGAGINGGASRAAGATYLDANQTVTVATMNGGIKGEGIEGTPIQVFDGAATPSNYATLLGQGYNSGGAGGRGPRSNAGGAGNDGDPSGTAGYGGNQLNSGGAGGAGYSAGGGGGNAWNQNMTTAALNGGATANVGNPAGGIGGVGQAPSASRLPMGGGGGSGTANNGSASSVTTFPPTASGTAANGAAGAITSSGASGGGVVLVRAGTFAAAGGVVDASGNRAYNKAPVGDTDSAGGGGGGGSVSIRAVSGSGTGLSINVQGGEGGSSNYFNHGPGGGGGGGYVLTTFPVAGVNLAGGANGIDGCCGGTNGNGSPKAWNSSAGTAGAAATADGTPLGVNGGASCLPVVNVAKSTTTPAITAANGASATYSINLSNTGGAATNLFVFDASLPPGWTYAATPASTYTYSAAPAAGAQTGPATLPAGLPANTALTVSTGTVALGSTPGTVPSTGNNSLTFGGFYLPQNASITITFAATIPDTATVGTYHNPAGVVFLDPTRTAASGNRLVSPAVNVNANRTATNYSANTTYDSGATTTVGGTNTSGLANGPAAEDITLLADLSVSKTGNSGTFTIGAPGAQYVIVARNNGRAIADQVFASSQATDVSATAVASAQLNLTDTLPAGMTVTSFAVSNSPTWACAANGTSTTFTCSAGSGVYPLPAATNIVTVTATVAVSVAACPGPLVNTVTFTVPAIGDTSPANNTGTSTTAIGCSANLTVSKTDNATSIVAGGTTSYTVTFSNLGPAAANGATVNDVAGAGLSCTVANCSAAGGAACPAAGVWPNLLASSLPITPFPSGSSATFIVNCNVTATGL
;
A
#
# COMPACT_ATOMS: atom_id res chain seq x y z
N MET A 1 6.34 58.78 -27.08
CA MET A 1 6.74 59.10 -28.46
C MET A 1 7.82 58.13 -28.88
N LYS A 2 7.60 57.48 -30.03
CA LYS A 2 8.53 56.83 -30.99
C LYS A 2 9.66 55.92 -30.47
N TYR A 3 9.50 54.65 -30.83
CA TYR A 3 10.55 53.67 -31.13
C TYR A 3 11.64 54.22 -32.07
N SER A 4 12.89 53.76 -31.90
CA SER A 4 13.87 53.65 -32.98
C SER A 4 14.52 52.27 -32.96
N GLU A 5 14.59 51.66 -34.15
CA GLU A 5 15.00 50.30 -34.48
C GLU A 5 16.53 50.13 -34.60
N GLN A 6 17.05 48.97 -34.15
CA GLN A 6 18.00 48.02 -34.82
C GLN A 6 19.34 48.55 -35.42
N PRO A 7 20.32 47.72 -35.91
CA PRO A 7 20.48 46.24 -35.90
C PRO A 7 21.92 45.78 -35.51
N PHE A 8 22.17 44.47 -35.30
CA PHE A 8 23.10 43.63 -36.10
C PHE A 8 23.33 42.21 -35.55
N ARG A 9 23.70 41.34 -36.49
CA ARG A 9 23.60 39.87 -36.55
C ARG A 9 24.68 39.07 -35.80
N ALA A 10 24.22 37.91 -35.29
CA ALA A 10 24.79 36.55 -35.34
C ALA A 10 26.21 36.24 -34.82
N ARG A 11 26.28 35.26 -33.89
CA ARG A 11 27.03 33.99 -34.05
C ARG A 11 26.71 33.00 -32.92
N ARG A 12 26.47 31.73 -33.30
CA ARG A 12 26.44 30.57 -32.39
C ARG A 12 27.88 30.21 -31.98
N ARG A 13 28.13 29.93 -30.69
CA ARG A 13 28.78 28.71 -30.16
C ARG A 13 28.91 28.76 -28.63
N ALA A 14 28.90 27.56 -28.06
CA ALA A 14 28.77 27.18 -26.66
C ALA A 14 29.89 27.69 -25.73
N GLY A 15 29.56 27.84 -24.43
CA GLY A 15 30.51 28.02 -23.35
C GLY A 15 29.80 28.20 -22.00
N TYR A 16 29.97 27.23 -21.10
CA TYR A 16 29.55 27.24 -19.70
C TYR A 16 30.02 28.52 -18.97
N LEU A 17 29.13 29.18 -18.20
CA LEU A 17 29.51 30.14 -17.16
C LEU A 17 29.06 29.61 -15.78
N PRO A 18 29.91 29.68 -14.73
CA PRO A 18 29.62 29.08 -13.44
C PRO A 18 28.67 29.94 -12.58
N LEU A 19 27.79 29.26 -11.86
CA LEU A 19 26.70 29.75 -11.01
C LEU A 19 27.08 30.75 -9.89
N HIS A 20 28.35 31.12 -9.75
CA HIS A 20 28.82 31.95 -8.63
C HIS A 20 28.66 33.46 -8.85
N ALA A 21 28.63 33.96 -10.09
CA ALA A 21 28.59 35.40 -10.34
C ALA A 21 27.17 36.02 -10.25
N ALA A 22 26.11 35.23 -10.43
CA ALA A 22 24.72 35.71 -10.35
C ALA A 22 24.23 35.88 -8.91
N PHE A 23 24.84 35.18 -7.94
CA PHE A 23 24.41 35.20 -6.53
C PHE A 23 24.87 36.45 -5.78
N SER A 24 26.00 37.05 -6.19
CA SER A 24 26.58 38.20 -5.50
C SER A 24 25.90 39.54 -5.81
N TRP A 25 25.13 39.62 -6.90
CA TRP A 25 24.43 40.85 -7.30
C TRP A 25 23.04 40.96 -6.65
N LEU A 26 22.34 39.84 -6.43
CA LEU A 26 21.03 39.83 -5.76
C LEU A 26 21.11 40.14 -4.26
N MET A 27 22.21 39.77 -3.58
CA MET A 27 22.37 39.98 -2.14
C MET A 27 22.59 41.45 -1.74
N ARG A 28 23.02 42.33 -2.65
CA ARG A 28 23.23 43.75 -2.34
C ARG A 28 21.97 44.61 -2.48
N PHE A 29 20.93 44.14 -3.16
CA PHE A 29 19.72 44.94 -3.42
C PHE A 29 18.62 44.81 -2.36
N PHE A 30 18.63 43.78 -1.51
CA PHE A 30 17.51 43.49 -0.58
C PHE A 30 17.82 43.58 0.93
N GLY A 31 19.04 43.92 1.36
CA GLY A 31 19.30 44.30 2.77
C GLY A 31 18.91 43.26 3.85
N VAL A 32 18.98 41.97 3.56
CA VAL A 32 18.60 40.90 4.52
C VAL A 32 19.84 40.38 5.27
N GLN A 33 19.81 40.45 6.61
CA GLN A 33 20.88 39.97 7.49
C GLN A 33 21.06 38.43 7.43
N PRO A 34 22.29 37.90 7.40
CA PRO A 34 22.59 36.47 7.19
C PRO A 34 22.08 35.53 8.29
N ARG A 35 21.77 36.05 9.49
CA ARG A 35 21.24 35.24 10.61
C ARG A 35 19.79 34.77 10.41
N ARG A 36 18.97 35.49 9.64
CA ARG A 36 17.56 35.11 9.40
C ARG A 36 17.39 34.13 8.24
N LEU A 37 18.31 34.14 7.27
CA LEU A 37 18.32 33.18 6.18
C LEU A 37 18.80 31.79 6.64
N ALA A 38 19.75 31.71 7.58
CA ALA A 38 20.16 30.45 8.19
C ALA A 38 19.04 29.81 9.02
N GLN A 39 18.22 30.60 9.72
CA GLN A 39 17.01 30.10 10.40
C GLN A 39 15.91 29.69 9.41
N ALA A 40 15.73 30.42 8.30
CA ALA A 40 14.75 30.06 7.28
C ALA A 40 15.16 28.82 6.47
N VAL A 41 16.45 28.60 6.19
CA VAL A 41 16.98 27.42 5.49
C VAL A 41 17.05 26.20 6.43
N LEU A 42 17.29 26.39 7.73
CA LEU A 42 17.16 25.32 8.72
C LEU A 42 15.67 24.95 8.96
N LEU A 43 14.73 25.90 8.82
CA LEU A 43 13.29 25.60 8.78
C LEU A 43 12.84 24.96 7.46
N LEU A 44 13.48 25.25 6.32
CA LEU A 44 13.11 24.67 5.01
C LEU A 44 13.71 23.27 4.77
N CYS A 45 14.86 22.93 5.36
CA CYS A 45 15.42 21.57 5.34
C CYS A 45 14.78 20.63 6.38
N CYS A 46 14.05 21.18 7.35
CA CYS A 46 13.05 20.45 8.13
C CYS A 46 11.67 20.49 7.45
N ALA A 47 11.63 20.57 6.10
CA ALA A 47 10.48 20.08 5.36
C ALA A 47 10.16 18.70 5.90
N GLN A 48 8.98 18.60 6.50
CA GLN A 48 8.35 17.41 7.04
C GLN A 48 8.95 16.16 6.40
N ALA A 49 9.70 15.37 7.18
CA ALA A 49 9.47 13.94 7.03
C ALA A 49 7.96 13.82 7.24
N ALA A 50 7.20 13.76 6.14
CA ALA A 50 5.81 13.43 6.19
C ALA A 50 5.81 12.10 6.93
N LEU A 51 5.49 12.14 8.23
CA LEU A 51 5.37 10.94 9.04
C LEU A 51 4.45 10.04 8.21
N ALA A 52 5.00 8.92 7.73
CA ALA A 52 4.27 8.03 6.85
C ALA A 52 2.90 7.82 7.47
N GLN A 53 1.85 8.19 6.74
CA GLN A 53 0.48 8.18 7.23
C GLN A 53 0.21 6.81 7.85
N THR A 54 0.10 6.69 9.18
CA THR A 54 -0.18 5.40 9.82
C THR A 54 -1.68 5.13 9.76
N CYS A 55 -2.06 4.06 9.07
CA CYS A 55 -3.45 3.64 8.89
C CYS A 55 -3.82 2.48 9.83
N GLY A 56 -5.10 2.43 10.21
CA GLY A 56 -5.70 1.25 10.83
C GLY A 56 -6.08 0.20 9.78
N VAL A 57 -6.91 -0.78 10.15
CA VAL A 57 -7.48 -1.74 9.19
C VAL A 57 -8.93 -1.34 8.90
N PRO A 58 -9.21 -0.68 7.75
CA PRO A 58 -10.55 -0.19 7.47
C PRO A 58 -11.55 -1.35 7.39
N GLY A 59 -12.68 -1.23 8.10
CA GLY A 59 -13.76 -2.21 8.04
C GLY A 59 -13.43 -3.59 8.64
N PHE A 60 -12.45 -3.65 9.55
CA PHE A 60 -11.99 -4.88 10.21
C PHE A 60 -13.11 -5.63 10.94
N ASP A 61 -13.99 -4.92 11.63
CA ASP A 61 -15.13 -5.49 12.38
C ASP A 61 -16.39 -5.66 11.52
N GLY A 62 -16.30 -5.39 10.21
CA GLY A 62 -17.35 -5.60 9.24
C GLY A 62 -18.55 -4.65 9.36
N ALA A 63 -19.63 -4.97 8.64
CA ALA A 63 -20.85 -4.19 8.68
C ALA A 63 -21.69 -4.56 9.92
N ALA A 64 -22.23 -3.57 10.62
CA ALA A 64 -22.93 -3.80 11.87
C ALA A 64 -24.12 -2.85 12.08
N THR A 65 -24.98 -3.23 13.04
CA THR A 65 -26.05 -2.39 13.61
C THR A 65 -25.72 -2.17 15.10
N PRO A 66 -24.82 -1.23 15.43
CA PRO A 66 -24.28 -1.13 16.79
C PRO A 66 -25.36 -0.76 17.81
N SER A 67 -25.32 -1.37 19.00
CA SER A 67 -26.20 -1.06 20.14
C SER A 67 -25.51 -1.39 21.48
N GLY A 68 -25.97 -0.77 22.56
CA GLY A 68 -25.40 -0.90 23.90
C GLY A 68 -24.01 -0.27 24.04
N VAL A 69 -23.18 -0.83 24.93
CA VAL A 69 -21.79 -0.40 25.15
C VAL A 69 -20.87 -1.10 24.17
N ILE A 70 -20.50 -0.39 23.09
CA ILE A 70 -19.70 -0.96 21.99
C ILE A 70 -18.19 -0.93 22.25
N ASN A 71 -17.73 -0.07 23.16
CA ASN A 71 -16.32 0.09 23.49
C ASN A 71 -15.94 -0.81 24.68
N THR A 72 -14.67 -1.21 24.75
CA THR A 72 -14.07 -1.72 25.97
C THR A 72 -13.08 -0.72 26.54
N TYR A 73 -13.02 -0.65 27.88
CA TYR A 73 -12.20 0.32 28.59
C TYR A 73 -11.13 -0.39 29.42
N HIS A 74 -9.92 0.17 29.40
CA HIS A 74 -8.76 -0.41 30.06
C HIS A 74 -7.99 0.70 30.76
N ALA A 75 -7.94 0.68 32.09
CA ALA A 75 -7.14 1.64 32.83
C ALA A 75 -5.66 1.50 32.45
N GLY A 76 -5.01 2.62 32.14
CA GLY A 76 -3.57 2.66 31.91
C GLY A 76 -2.81 2.39 33.20
N VAL A 77 -1.57 1.91 33.09
CA VAL A 77 -0.66 1.70 34.23
C VAL A 77 0.64 2.45 33.97
N GLY A 78 1.14 3.15 34.98
CA GLY A 78 2.32 4.01 34.86
C GLY A 78 2.13 5.11 33.80
N THR A 79 3.24 5.57 33.24
CA THR A 79 3.24 6.58 32.18
C THR A 79 3.20 5.91 30.81
N GLY A 80 2.17 6.18 30.01
CA GLY A 80 2.08 5.75 28.62
C GLY A 80 2.81 6.72 27.69
N SER A 81 3.87 6.26 27.02
CA SER A 81 4.65 7.05 26.06
C SER A 81 5.42 6.13 25.12
N GLY A 82 6.07 6.66 24.08
CA GLY A 82 6.84 5.83 23.16
C GLY A 82 5.95 4.99 22.24
N ASN A 83 6.40 3.80 21.86
CA ASN A 83 5.67 2.87 20.97
C ASN A 83 5.03 1.68 21.72
N ALA A 84 4.90 1.76 23.04
CA ALA A 84 4.27 0.73 23.85
C ALA A 84 3.55 1.35 25.06
N VAL A 85 2.43 0.77 25.45
CA VAL A 85 1.65 1.20 26.61
C VAL A 85 1.21 0.00 27.45
N THR A 86 1.11 0.17 28.76
CA THR A 86 0.68 -0.90 29.68
C THR A 86 -0.71 -0.60 30.22
N VAL A 87 -1.58 -1.61 30.22
CA VAL A 87 -2.92 -1.54 30.83
C VAL A 87 -3.02 -2.44 32.07
N ALA A 88 -4.00 -2.16 32.93
CA ALA A 88 -4.24 -2.96 34.14
C ALA A 88 -4.78 -4.36 33.81
N SER A 89 -5.57 -4.47 32.73
CA SER A 89 -6.16 -5.73 32.24
C SER A 89 -6.36 -5.68 30.74
N LEU A 90 -6.08 -6.80 30.05
CA LEU A 90 -6.42 -6.97 28.64
C LEU A 90 -7.92 -7.16 28.44
N ALA A 91 -8.63 -7.80 29.37
CA ALA A 91 -10.09 -7.91 29.31
C ALA A 91 -10.71 -6.54 29.57
N GLY A 92 -11.73 -6.19 28.79
CA GLY A 92 -12.49 -4.97 28.96
C GLY A 92 -13.04 -4.87 30.38
N GLN A 93 -12.85 -3.73 31.02
CA GLN A 93 -13.46 -3.47 32.31
C GLN A 93 -14.93 -3.08 32.08
N ARG A 94 -15.81 -3.55 32.97
CA ARG A 94 -17.24 -3.18 33.07
C ARG A 94 -18.17 -3.94 32.11
N THR A 95 -18.98 -3.24 31.31
CA THR A 95 -20.12 -3.85 30.60
C THR A 95 -19.64 -4.72 29.44
N ASN A 96 -18.74 -4.20 28.62
CA ASN A 96 -18.16 -4.96 27.51
C ASN A 96 -16.78 -5.49 27.92
N THR A 97 -16.64 -6.82 27.90
CA THR A 97 -15.47 -7.53 28.43
C THR A 97 -14.51 -8.05 27.35
N ARG A 98 -14.74 -7.71 26.06
CA ARG A 98 -13.85 -8.10 24.95
C ARG A 98 -12.40 -7.73 25.28
N ALA A 99 -11.47 -8.66 25.05
CA ALA A 99 -10.06 -8.41 25.28
C ALA A 99 -9.39 -7.66 24.12
N LEU A 100 -8.38 -6.85 24.42
CA LEU A 100 -7.52 -6.23 23.40
C LEU A 100 -6.61 -7.28 22.74
N ARG A 101 -6.42 -7.15 21.43
CA ARG A 101 -5.59 -8.04 20.61
C ARG A 101 -4.83 -7.27 19.51
N ALA A 102 -3.86 -7.93 18.90
CA ALA A 102 -3.19 -7.41 17.70
C ALA A 102 -4.22 -7.11 16.59
N GLY A 103 -4.01 -6.02 15.86
CA GLY A 103 -4.91 -5.48 14.84
C GLY A 103 -5.89 -4.44 15.35
N ASP A 104 -6.19 -4.41 16.66
CA ASP A 104 -7.17 -3.49 17.24
C ASP A 104 -6.77 -2.02 17.09
N LEU A 105 -7.73 -1.20 16.68
CA LEU A 105 -7.66 0.25 16.81
C LEU A 105 -8.01 0.64 18.24
N ILE A 106 -7.18 1.48 18.84
CA ILE A 106 -7.37 2.00 20.19
C ILE A 106 -7.32 3.53 20.21
N LEU A 107 -8.04 4.11 21.16
CA LEU A 107 -7.96 5.51 21.54
C LEU A 107 -7.34 5.60 22.93
N ILE A 108 -6.25 6.37 23.04
CA ILE A 108 -5.56 6.61 24.30
C ILE A 108 -5.92 8.02 24.74
N MET A 109 -6.46 8.18 25.95
CA MET A 109 -6.98 9.46 26.42
C MET A 109 -6.58 9.73 27.87
N GLN A 110 -6.03 10.92 28.13
CA GLN A 110 -5.83 11.43 29.48
C GLN A 110 -7.18 11.88 30.03
N MET A 111 -7.59 11.34 31.16
CA MET A 111 -8.90 11.62 31.75
C MET A 111 -8.76 12.69 32.83
N GLN A 112 -7.94 12.43 33.85
CA GLN A 112 -7.59 13.40 34.89
C GLN A 112 -6.13 13.80 34.72
N ASP A 113 -5.89 15.11 34.61
CA ASP A 113 -4.59 15.76 34.74
C ASP A 113 -4.83 17.28 34.75
N GLY A 114 -4.92 17.85 35.96
CA GLY A 114 -5.11 19.28 36.19
C GLY A 114 -3.81 20.08 36.28
N ALA A 115 -2.64 19.45 36.17
CA ALA A 115 -1.35 20.14 36.24
C ALA A 115 -1.21 21.11 35.07
N THR A 116 -0.72 22.32 35.28
CA THR A 116 -0.62 23.32 34.21
C THR A 116 0.60 23.06 33.31
N PRO A 117 0.44 22.92 31.98
CA PRO A 117 -0.83 22.93 31.22
C PRO A 117 -1.59 21.59 31.30
N ALA A 118 -2.91 21.65 31.55
CA ALA A 118 -3.73 20.46 31.79
C ALA A 118 -3.78 19.54 30.56
N ASN A 119 -3.36 18.29 30.72
CA ASN A 119 -3.39 17.29 29.65
C ASN A 119 -4.75 16.58 29.51
N ALA A 120 -5.64 16.74 30.48
CA ALA A 120 -6.97 16.12 30.43
C ALA A 120 -7.70 16.42 29.11
N GLY A 121 -8.35 15.38 28.57
CA GLY A 121 -9.02 15.38 27.28
C GLY A 121 -8.10 15.17 26.08
N ARG A 122 -6.77 15.27 26.23
CA ARG A 122 -5.82 14.98 25.14
C ARG A 122 -5.95 13.51 24.75
N HIS A 123 -5.98 13.26 23.46
CA HIS A 123 -6.14 11.90 22.94
C HIS A 123 -5.43 11.70 21.60
N GLU A 124 -5.07 10.45 21.34
CA GLU A 124 -4.56 10.02 20.04
C GLU A 124 -4.92 8.56 19.75
N TYR A 125 -5.04 8.24 18.45
CA TYR A 125 -5.35 6.89 17.98
C TYR A 125 -4.07 6.10 17.71
N ALA A 126 -4.08 4.80 18.02
CA ALA A 126 -3.00 3.89 17.68
C ALA A 126 -3.56 2.51 17.27
N GLN A 127 -2.76 1.73 16.55
CA GLN A 127 -3.09 0.33 16.28
C GLN A 127 -2.16 -0.58 17.09
N VAL A 128 -2.73 -1.61 17.71
CA VAL A 128 -1.99 -2.64 18.43
C VAL A 128 -1.32 -3.58 17.42
N THR A 129 0.00 -3.66 17.42
CA THR A 129 0.76 -4.57 16.54
C THR A 129 1.00 -5.93 17.18
N SER A 130 1.17 -5.97 18.49
CA SER A 130 1.32 -7.19 19.29
C SER A 130 1.00 -6.93 20.76
N VAL A 131 0.72 -7.99 21.49
CA VAL A 131 0.42 -7.95 22.92
C VAL A 131 1.40 -8.86 23.67
N ALA A 132 2.06 -8.34 24.71
CA ALA A 132 2.98 -9.07 25.56
C ALA A 132 2.60 -8.86 27.04
N GLY A 133 1.98 -9.87 27.66
CA GLY A 133 1.33 -9.69 28.96
C GLY A 133 0.24 -8.62 28.86
N THR A 134 0.29 -7.57 29.68
CA THR A 134 -0.61 -6.41 29.58
C THR A 134 -0.01 -5.21 28.83
N THR A 135 1.14 -5.41 28.18
CA THR A 135 1.78 -4.40 27.34
C THR A 135 1.28 -4.51 25.90
N LEU A 136 0.83 -3.39 25.35
CA LEU A 136 0.40 -3.23 23.97
C LEU A 136 1.51 -2.54 23.18
N ASN A 137 2.05 -3.22 22.18
CA ASN A 137 2.98 -2.60 21.24
C ASN A 137 2.18 -1.90 20.13
N LEU A 138 2.62 -0.71 19.74
CA LEU A 138 1.89 0.18 18.84
C LEU A 138 2.59 0.29 17.49
N ASN A 139 1.82 0.57 16.43
CA ASN A 139 2.36 0.83 15.09
C ASN A 139 3.03 2.20 14.94
N ARG A 140 3.07 2.99 16.01
CA ARG A 140 3.59 4.35 16.04
C ARG A 140 4.12 4.73 17.41
N THR A 141 4.97 5.75 17.44
CA THR A 141 5.32 6.47 18.66
C THR A 141 4.21 7.46 19.02
N LEU A 142 3.81 7.48 20.28
CA LEU A 142 2.86 8.44 20.82
C LEU A 142 3.43 9.85 20.81
N THR A 143 2.57 10.80 20.48
CA THR A 143 2.89 12.23 20.45
C THR A 143 2.80 12.82 21.85
N ASN A 144 1.82 12.37 22.63
CA ASN A 144 1.61 12.78 24.01
C ASN A 144 2.23 11.77 24.98
N SER A 145 2.46 12.24 26.21
CA SER A 145 2.73 11.38 27.36
C SER A 145 1.50 11.34 28.25
N TYR A 146 1.05 10.15 28.61
CA TYR A 146 -0.14 9.92 29.42
C TYR A 146 0.26 9.51 30.83
N ALA A 147 0.02 10.37 31.81
CA ALA A 147 0.50 10.19 33.17
C ALA A 147 -0.53 9.46 34.03
N ARG A 148 -0.07 8.49 34.83
CA ARG A 148 -0.83 7.92 35.95
C ARG A 148 -0.10 8.17 37.26
N SER A 149 -0.77 8.85 38.17
CA SER A 149 -0.29 9.11 39.53
C SER A 149 -1.50 9.21 40.45
N LEU A 150 -1.60 8.25 41.37
CA LEU A 150 -2.57 8.29 42.46
C LEU A 150 -1.87 8.93 43.66
N SER A 151 -2.46 9.96 44.24
CA SER A 151 -1.82 10.72 45.31
C SER A 151 -2.80 11.02 46.43
N THR A 152 -2.38 10.84 47.69
CA THR A 152 -3.18 11.29 48.84
C THR A 152 -2.97 12.77 49.16
N THR A 153 -1.96 13.40 48.55
CA THR A 153 -1.50 14.78 48.85
C THR A 153 -1.42 15.70 47.62
N GLY A 154 -1.46 15.15 46.41
CA GLY A 154 -1.34 15.86 45.13
C GLY A 154 -2.54 15.66 44.20
N ALA A 155 -2.45 16.22 42.98
CA ALA A 155 -3.47 16.03 41.94
C ALA A 155 -3.52 14.56 41.47
N GLN A 156 -4.71 14.07 41.13
CA GLN A 156 -4.84 12.75 40.52
C GLN A 156 -4.54 12.84 39.03
N GLN A 157 -3.80 11.85 38.52
CA GLN A 157 -3.58 11.68 37.10
C GLN A 157 -4.02 10.27 36.69
N THR A 158 -4.95 10.19 35.75
CA THR A 158 -5.49 8.93 35.24
C THR A 158 -5.72 9.00 33.75
N TRP A 159 -5.44 7.90 33.05
CA TRP A 159 -5.64 7.74 31.62
C TRP A 159 -6.14 6.34 31.32
N GLN A 160 -6.78 6.18 30.17
CA GLN A 160 -7.33 4.89 29.73
C GLN A 160 -7.03 4.62 28.25
N VAL A 161 -7.04 3.34 27.92
CA VAL A 161 -7.10 2.82 26.56
C VAL A 161 -8.53 2.38 26.28
N ILE A 162 -9.07 2.79 25.14
CA ILE A 162 -10.43 2.47 24.70
C ILE A 162 -10.32 1.71 23.38
N TRP A 163 -10.89 0.51 23.29
CA TRP A 163 -11.03 -0.18 22.00
C TRP A 163 -12.04 0.55 21.12
N VAL A 164 -11.67 0.82 19.87
CA VAL A 164 -12.51 1.51 18.89
C VAL A 164 -12.88 0.52 17.79
N PRO A 165 -14.15 0.07 17.72
CA PRO A 165 -14.62 -0.77 16.61
C PRO A 165 -14.38 -0.09 15.25
N GLN A 166 -13.89 -0.86 14.28
CA GLN A 166 -13.63 -0.44 12.90
C GLN A 166 -14.66 -1.07 11.95
N TYR A 167 -15.82 -0.44 11.82
CA TYR A 167 -16.91 -0.93 10.98
C TYR A 167 -16.67 -0.63 9.50
N ALA A 168 -17.14 -1.54 8.64
CA ALA A 168 -17.19 -1.31 7.20
C ALA A 168 -18.35 -0.37 6.83
N SER A 169 -19.50 -0.58 7.48
CA SER A 169 -20.64 0.31 7.50
C SER A 169 -21.36 0.17 8.84
N ALA A 170 -22.02 1.22 9.31
CA ALA A 170 -22.76 1.19 10.57
C ALA A 170 -24.17 1.78 10.42
N ALA A 171 -25.18 1.04 10.86
CA ALA A 171 -26.55 1.55 10.97
C ALA A 171 -26.97 1.62 12.44
N VAL A 172 -26.91 2.80 13.05
CA VAL A 172 -27.30 3.00 14.44
C VAL A 172 -28.79 3.35 14.51
N SER A 173 -29.61 2.33 14.77
CA SER A 173 -31.06 2.45 14.92
C SER A 173 -31.54 2.31 16.37
N GLY A 174 -30.73 1.69 17.25
CA GLY A 174 -30.97 1.59 18.68
C GLY A 174 -30.23 2.67 19.48
N THR A 175 -29.98 2.38 20.76
CA THR A 175 -29.12 3.23 21.61
C THR A 175 -27.72 2.64 21.70
N VAL A 176 -26.70 3.43 21.37
CA VAL A 176 -25.29 3.18 21.72
C VAL A 176 -24.94 4.07 22.90
N SER A 177 -24.37 3.50 23.96
CA SER A 177 -24.09 4.22 25.20
C SER A 177 -22.64 4.06 25.67
N ALA A 178 -22.11 5.07 26.36
CA ALA A 178 -20.89 4.91 27.14
C ALA A 178 -21.19 4.24 28.49
N ASP A 179 -20.22 3.47 28.99
CA ASP A 179 -20.17 3.19 30.42
C ASP A 179 -19.84 4.48 31.17
N ARG A 180 -20.65 4.90 32.16
CA ARG A 180 -20.43 6.14 32.94
C ARG A 180 -19.08 6.17 33.66
N TRP A 181 -18.27 7.22 33.58
CA TRP A 181 -16.99 7.34 34.30
C TRP A 181 -17.03 6.79 35.75
N SER A 182 -16.07 5.93 36.08
CA SER A 182 -15.95 5.34 37.41
C SER A 182 -14.49 5.12 37.79
N VAL A 183 -14.23 5.16 39.10
CA VAL A 183 -12.92 4.92 39.71
C VAL A 183 -13.08 3.76 40.68
N ASN A 184 -12.27 2.72 40.55
CA ASN A 184 -12.25 1.61 41.49
C ASN A 184 -11.75 2.09 42.87
N ALA A 185 -12.55 1.90 43.91
CA ALA A 185 -12.24 2.38 45.26
C ALA A 185 -11.03 1.71 45.93
N THR A 186 -10.56 0.58 45.39
CA THR A 186 -9.39 -0.16 45.90
C THR A 186 -8.15 0.09 45.04
N SER A 187 -8.24 -0.05 43.72
CA SER A 187 -7.07 0.03 42.83
C SER A 187 -6.82 1.42 42.23
N GLY A 188 -7.83 2.30 42.26
CA GLY A 188 -7.80 3.60 41.56
C GLY A 188 -7.85 3.48 40.03
N ASP A 189 -8.10 2.28 39.49
CA ASP A 189 -8.31 2.11 38.06
C ASP A 189 -9.57 2.85 37.64
N SER A 190 -9.42 3.70 36.63
CA SER A 190 -10.42 4.70 36.26
C SER A 190 -10.76 4.59 34.78
N THR A 191 -12.03 4.33 34.47
CA THR A 191 -12.48 4.04 33.09
C THR A 191 -13.89 4.52 32.79
N GLY A 192 -14.20 4.65 31.49
CA GLY A 192 -15.52 4.98 30.96
C GLY A 192 -15.63 6.40 30.43
N GLY A 193 -16.87 6.81 30.16
CA GLY A 193 -17.28 8.15 29.76
C GLY A 193 -17.04 8.48 28.29
N VAL A 194 -16.66 7.51 27.46
CA VAL A 194 -16.34 7.75 26.05
C VAL A 194 -17.05 6.75 25.15
N VAL A 195 -17.76 7.22 24.13
CA VAL A 195 -18.16 6.43 22.97
C VAL A 195 -17.20 6.75 21.83
N ALA A 196 -16.62 5.72 21.20
CA ALA A 196 -15.75 5.90 20.04
C ALA A 196 -16.04 4.84 18.97
N MET A 197 -16.16 5.25 17.70
CA MET A 197 -16.30 4.32 16.57
C MET A 197 -15.63 4.87 15.31
N ASP A 198 -15.12 3.96 14.48
CA ASP A 198 -14.51 4.24 13.19
C ASP A 198 -15.28 3.47 12.10
N VAL A 199 -15.76 4.17 11.08
CA VAL A 199 -16.55 3.59 9.98
C VAL A 199 -15.87 3.92 8.66
N ALA A 200 -15.43 2.90 7.92
CA ALA A 200 -14.71 3.11 6.66
C ALA A 200 -15.65 3.56 5.52
N GLY A 201 -16.84 2.98 5.45
CA GLY A 201 -17.89 3.31 4.49
C GLY A 201 -18.96 4.23 5.08
N GLY A 202 -20.23 3.88 4.82
CA GLY A 202 -21.37 4.69 5.22
C GLY A 202 -21.85 4.43 6.65
N MET A 203 -22.20 5.51 7.34
CA MET A 203 -22.86 5.51 8.64
C MET A 203 -24.23 6.17 8.54
N THR A 204 -25.27 5.46 8.98
CA THR A 204 -26.62 6.01 9.15
C THR A 204 -26.99 6.07 10.64
N LEU A 205 -27.58 7.19 11.07
CA LEU A 205 -28.08 7.38 12.43
C LEU A 205 -29.58 7.71 12.42
N THR A 206 -30.38 6.78 12.93
CA THR A 206 -31.82 6.97 13.21
C THR A 206 -32.14 6.83 14.70
N GLY A 207 -31.26 6.19 15.47
CA GLY A 207 -31.36 6.03 16.91
C GLY A 207 -30.58 7.08 17.70
N VAL A 208 -29.99 6.65 18.82
CA VAL A 208 -29.31 7.52 19.78
C VAL A 208 -27.88 7.05 20.01
N ILE A 209 -26.92 7.97 19.98
CA ILE A 209 -25.58 7.77 20.56
C ILE A 209 -25.49 8.66 21.80
N THR A 210 -25.36 8.08 22.98
CA THR A 210 -25.40 8.83 24.23
C THR A 210 -24.18 8.58 25.13
N ALA A 211 -23.60 9.68 25.58
CA ALA A 211 -22.71 9.77 26.73
C ALA A 211 -23.30 10.75 27.77
N ALA A 212 -24.61 10.99 27.74
CA ALA A 212 -25.29 11.86 28.69
C ALA A 212 -25.04 11.37 30.12
N GLY A 213 -24.67 12.29 31.02
CA GLY A 213 -24.35 11.97 32.40
C GLY A 213 -23.21 10.97 32.59
N SER A 214 -22.44 10.65 31.55
CA SER A 214 -21.40 9.62 31.61
C SER A 214 -20.02 10.18 31.94
N GLY A 215 -19.91 11.49 32.16
CA GLY A 215 -18.69 12.19 32.54
C GLY A 215 -18.39 12.13 34.04
N PHE A 216 -17.58 13.08 34.52
CA PHE A 216 -17.17 13.10 35.93
C PHE A 216 -18.38 13.21 36.87
N ARG A 217 -18.28 12.53 38.01
CA ARG A 217 -19.39 12.35 38.97
C ARG A 217 -19.57 13.57 39.86
N GLY A 218 -20.79 13.83 40.32
CA GLY A 218 -21.06 14.94 41.23
C GLY A 218 -20.54 14.69 42.64
N GLY A 219 -20.36 15.75 43.42
CA GLY A 219 -20.01 15.65 44.84
C GLY A 219 -21.16 15.02 45.63
N ALA A 220 -20.85 14.17 46.60
CA ALA A 220 -21.88 13.56 47.44
C ALA A 220 -22.51 14.60 48.39
N GLY A 221 -23.83 14.59 48.51
CA GLY A 221 -24.57 15.31 49.55
C GLY A 221 -24.48 14.53 50.86
N ILE A 222 -24.08 15.21 51.94
CA ILE A 222 -23.79 14.58 53.24
C ILE A 222 -24.38 15.43 54.35
N ASN A 223 -24.95 14.75 55.35
CA ASN A 223 -25.48 15.41 56.54
C ASN A 223 -24.33 15.67 57.53
N GLY A 224 -23.98 16.94 57.71
CA GLY A 224 -23.03 17.39 58.71
C GLY A 224 -23.72 17.71 60.03
N GLY A 225 -23.13 17.34 61.18
CA GLY A 225 -23.74 17.57 62.51
C GLY A 225 -22.95 18.49 63.45
N ALA A 226 -21.77 18.97 63.05
CA ALA A 226 -20.83 19.67 63.94
C ALA A 226 -20.35 21.01 63.37
N SER A 227 -20.23 22.03 64.24
CA SER A 227 -19.61 23.33 63.90
C SER A 227 -18.11 23.19 63.60
N ARG A 228 -17.54 24.04 62.73
CA ARG A 228 -16.08 24.04 62.43
C ARG A 228 -15.31 24.74 63.53
N ALA A 229 -13.98 24.53 63.55
CA ALA A 229 -13.06 25.19 64.46
C ALA A 229 -13.11 26.73 64.33
N ALA A 230 -12.81 27.43 65.42
CA ALA A 230 -12.76 28.90 65.48
C ALA A 230 -11.83 29.48 64.38
N GLY A 231 -12.34 30.42 63.59
CA GLY A 231 -11.62 31.08 62.48
C GLY A 231 -12.00 30.61 61.08
N ALA A 232 -12.81 29.54 60.95
CA ALA A 232 -13.40 29.14 59.67
C ALA A 232 -14.35 30.21 59.10
N THR A 233 -14.32 30.43 57.77
CA THR A 233 -15.20 31.41 57.12
C THR A 233 -16.05 30.78 56.02
N TYR A 234 -17.22 31.36 55.76
CA TYR A 234 -18.08 30.95 54.64
C TYR A 234 -17.45 31.27 53.26
N LEU A 235 -16.37 32.05 53.21
CA LEU A 235 -15.64 32.41 52.00
C LEU A 235 -14.52 31.42 51.66
N ASP A 236 -14.27 30.41 52.52
CA ASP A 236 -13.18 29.46 52.35
C ASP A 236 -13.28 28.75 51.00
N ALA A 237 -12.27 28.97 50.14
CA ALA A 237 -12.23 28.39 48.81
C ALA A 237 -11.99 26.87 48.85
N ASN A 238 -11.11 26.41 49.75
CA ASN A 238 -10.75 25.02 49.93
C ASN A 238 -10.80 24.65 51.42
N GLN A 239 -11.38 23.50 51.74
CA GLN A 239 -11.39 22.99 53.11
C GLN A 239 -11.16 21.48 53.14
N THR A 240 -10.43 21.02 54.15
CA THR A 240 -10.25 19.60 54.48
C THR A 240 -11.55 19.06 55.06
N VAL A 241 -11.97 17.91 54.54
CA VAL A 241 -13.23 17.25 54.88
C VAL A 241 -12.96 15.82 55.36
N THR A 242 -13.70 15.37 56.39
CA THR A 242 -13.84 13.95 56.74
C THR A 242 -15.33 13.61 56.86
N VAL A 243 -15.70 12.34 56.68
CA VAL A 243 -17.11 11.90 56.75
C VAL A 243 -17.77 12.23 58.11
N ALA A 244 -16.99 12.33 59.19
CA ALA A 244 -17.48 12.55 60.55
C ALA A 244 -17.55 14.03 60.99
N THR A 245 -16.89 14.96 60.28
CA THR A 245 -16.71 16.36 60.72
C THR A 245 -17.12 17.38 59.65
N MET A 246 -18.03 17.00 58.76
CA MET A 246 -18.52 17.86 57.69
C MET A 246 -19.48 18.93 58.20
N ASN A 247 -19.30 20.16 57.73
CA ASN A 247 -20.16 21.32 57.97
C ASN A 247 -20.31 22.12 56.64
N GLY A 248 -20.36 21.39 55.53
CA GLY A 248 -20.21 21.93 54.17
C GLY A 248 -20.37 20.83 53.12
N GLY A 249 -20.47 21.22 51.85
CA GLY A 249 -20.59 20.28 50.74
C GLY A 249 -19.24 19.72 50.29
N ILE A 250 -19.31 18.78 49.36
CA ILE A 250 -18.19 18.20 48.61
C ILE A 250 -18.22 18.75 47.18
N LYS A 251 -17.04 19.09 46.66
CA LYS A 251 -16.85 19.50 45.28
C LYS A 251 -17.16 18.34 44.31
N GLY A 252 -17.45 18.65 43.05
CA GLY A 252 -17.65 17.63 42.02
C GLY A 252 -16.35 16.94 41.61
N GLU A 253 -16.39 15.74 41.07
CA GLU A 253 -15.22 15.14 40.42
C GLU A 253 -14.84 15.94 39.15
N GLY A 254 -13.55 15.99 38.84
CA GLY A 254 -13.06 16.71 37.67
C GLY A 254 -11.64 16.30 37.28
N ILE A 255 -11.05 17.07 36.37
CA ILE A 255 -9.74 16.76 35.80
C ILE A 255 -8.59 16.86 36.80
N GLU A 256 -8.78 17.58 37.90
CA GLU A 256 -7.76 17.68 38.95
C GLU A 256 -7.77 16.47 39.91
N GLY A 257 -8.92 15.79 40.01
CA GLY A 257 -9.05 14.58 40.79
C GLY A 257 -10.46 14.22 41.22
N THR A 258 -10.53 13.22 42.09
CA THR A 258 -11.75 12.58 42.58
C THR A 258 -11.88 12.84 44.07
N PRO A 259 -12.95 13.53 44.53
CA PRO A 259 -13.11 13.86 45.93
C PRO A 259 -13.34 12.61 46.77
N ILE A 260 -13.24 12.76 48.09
CA ILE A 260 -13.33 11.65 49.04
C ILE A 260 -14.63 10.88 48.94
N GLN A 261 -15.73 11.53 48.55
CA GLN A 261 -17.01 10.90 48.27
C GLN A 261 -17.68 11.54 47.06
N VAL A 262 -18.17 10.69 46.16
CA VAL A 262 -18.89 11.10 44.95
C VAL A 262 -20.27 10.47 44.92
N PHE A 263 -21.19 11.14 44.26
CA PHE A 263 -22.51 10.62 43.99
C PHE A 263 -22.54 9.89 42.63
N ASP A 264 -22.89 8.61 42.69
CA ASP A 264 -22.92 7.68 41.56
C ASP A 264 -24.34 7.20 41.20
N GLY A 265 -25.37 7.75 41.85
CA GLY A 265 -26.75 7.32 41.67
C GLY A 265 -27.24 6.33 42.72
N ALA A 266 -26.40 5.91 43.68
CA ALA A 266 -26.79 5.02 44.77
C ALA A 266 -27.08 5.80 46.07
N ALA A 267 -27.88 5.21 46.97
CA ALA A 267 -28.20 5.80 48.28
C ALA A 267 -26.96 5.97 49.18
N THR A 268 -25.95 5.11 49.00
CA THR A 268 -24.65 5.18 49.67
C THR A 268 -23.59 5.71 48.71
N PRO A 269 -23.00 6.89 48.97
CA PRO A 269 -21.92 7.41 48.15
C PRO A 269 -20.67 6.51 48.13
N SER A 270 -20.01 6.43 46.99
CA SER A 270 -18.69 5.79 46.86
C SER A 270 -17.64 6.56 47.66
N ASN A 271 -16.84 5.88 48.48
CA ASN A 271 -15.85 6.48 49.40
C ASN A 271 -14.41 6.11 49.01
N TYR A 272 -13.54 7.12 48.94
CA TYR A 272 -12.15 7.05 48.50
C TYR A 272 -11.15 7.60 49.53
N ALA A 273 -11.58 7.91 50.75
CA ALA A 273 -10.77 8.61 51.75
C ALA A 273 -9.40 7.94 52.03
N THR A 274 -9.34 6.61 52.01
CA THR A 274 -8.10 5.85 52.24
C THR A 274 -7.18 5.82 51.03
N LEU A 275 -7.75 5.75 49.82
CA LEU A 275 -6.99 5.64 48.57
C LEU A 275 -6.48 6.99 48.08
N LEU A 276 -7.29 8.04 48.17
CA LEU A 276 -7.05 9.34 47.54
C LEU A 276 -6.87 10.48 48.54
N GLY A 277 -6.91 10.21 49.85
CA GLY A 277 -6.84 11.25 50.87
C GLY A 277 -8.00 12.23 50.69
N GLN A 278 -7.69 13.47 50.28
CA GLN A 278 -8.66 14.54 50.01
C GLN A 278 -9.03 14.71 48.53
N GLY A 279 -8.49 13.87 47.64
CA GLY A 279 -8.94 13.78 46.26
C GLY A 279 -8.42 14.83 45.28
N TYR A 280 -7.82 15.93 45.77
CA TYR A 280 -7.24 16.98 44.93
C TYR A 280 -5.93 17.53 45.51
N ASN A 281 -5.20 18.27 44.66
CA ASN A 281 -3.94 18.94 45.02
C ASN A 281 -4.12 19.86 46.25
N SER A 282 -3.13 19.99 47.13
CA SER A 282 -3.18 20.84 48.34
C SER A 282 -4.26 20.53 49.40
N GLY A 283 -5.07 19.47 49.21
CA GLY A 283 -6.16 19.11 50.14
C GLY A 283 -7.34 20.09 50.08
N GLY A 284 -8.55 19.60 49.82
CA GLY A 284 -9.69 20.50 49.69
C GLY A 284 -10.91 19.88 49.03
N ALA A 285 -11.43 18.78 49.57
CA ALA A 285 -12.61 18.13 49.02
C ALA A 285 -13.90 18.94 49.18
N GLY A 286 -13.91 19.93 50.09
CA GLY A 286 -15.01 20.89 50.27
C GLY A 286 -14.54 22.33 50.09
N GLY A 287 -15.43 23.29 50.35
CA GLY A 287 -15.16 24.70 50.12
C GLY A 287 -15.84 25.20 48.85
N ARG A 288 -16.01 26.51 48.71
CA ARG A 288 -16.73 27.09 47.56
C ARG A 288 -15.93 27.17 46.26
N GLY A 289 -14.60 27.13 46.29
CA GLY A 289 -13.78 27.24 45.09
C GLY A 289 -13.95 26.04 44.14
N PRO A 290 -13.91 26.22 42.82
CA PRO A 290 -13.92 25.08 41.90
C PRO A 290 -12.55 24.38 41.92
N ARG A 291 -12.51 23.12 41.47
CA ARG A 291 -11.26 22.37 41.22
C ARG A 291 -11.16 22.09 39.73
N SER A 292 -10.60 23.07 39.01
CA SER A 292 -10.66 23.10 37.56
C SER A 292 -12.10 22.98 37.07
N ASN A 293 -12.45 21.98 36.24
CA ASN A 293 -13.80 21.82 35.70
C ASN A 293 -14.83 21.26 36.70
N ALA A 294 -14.41 20.86 37.90
CA ALA A 294 -15.33 20.47 38.97
C ALA A 294 -16.05 21.69 39.57
N GLY A 295 -17.36 21.56 39.80
CA GLY A 295 -18.13 22.55 40.55
C GLY A 295 -17.71 22.64 42.01
N GLY A 296 -17.61 23.86 42.53
CA GLY A 296 -17.37 24.13 43.95
C GLY A 296 -18.53 23.65 44.83
N ALA A 297 -18.23 23.32 46.08
CA ALA A 297 -19.24 22.94 47.06
C ALA A 297 -19.95 24.14 47.66
N GLY A 298 -21.13 23.96 48.25
CA GLY A 298 -21.67 24.95 49.18
C GLY A 298 -20.84 25.01 50.47
N ASN A 299 -20.69 26.21 51.05
CA ASN A 299 -20.25 26.42 52.42
C ASN A 299 -21.44 26.74 53.33
N ASP A 300 -21.36 26.43 54.62
CA ASP A 300 -22.29 27.00 55.58
C ASP A 300 -22.04 28.51 55.71
N GLY A 301 -23.09 29.32 55.85
CA GLY A 301 -23.01 30.76 56.04
C GLY A 301 -22.52 31.20 57.43
N ASP A 302 -22.57 30.35 58.44
CA ASP A 302 -22.00 30.53 59.79
C ASP A 302 -21.26 29.25 60.23
N PRO A 303 -20.12 28.94 59.58
CA PRO A 303 -19.43 27.68 59.80
C PRO A 303 -18.82 27.55 61.21
N SER A 304 -18.55 28.67 61.90
CA SER A 304 -18.01 28.70 63.27
C SER A 304 -19.07 28.79 64.36
N GLY A 305 -20.35 28.93 64.01
CA GLY A 305 -21.46 29.12 64.97
C GLY A 305 -21.38 30.41 65.78
N THR A 306 -20.49 31.31 65.39
CA THR A 306 -20.18 32.55 66.11
C THR A 306 -21.25 33.63 65.92
N ALA A 307 -22.15 33.46 64.95
CA ALA A 307 -23.26 34.39 64.72
C ALA A 307 -24.49 34.11 65.61
N GLY A 308 -24.41 33.15 66.55
CA GLY A 308 -25.45 32.89 67.56
C GLY A 308 -26.53 31.88 67.14
N TYR A 309 -26.37 31.24 65.99
CA TYR A 309 -27.33 30.28 65.42
C TYR A 309 -26.88 28.82 65.56
N GLY A 310 -26.03 28.50 66.53
CA GLY A 310 -25.58 27.12 66.80
C GLY A 310 -24.61 26.52 65.77
N GLY A 311 -24.28 27.27 64.71
CA GLY A 311 -23.46 26.84 63.57
C GLY A 311 -24.09 25.71 62.76
N ASN A 312 -23.65 25.53 61.51
CA ASN A 312 -24.18 24.48 60.63
C ASN A 312 -25.71 24.61 60.42
N GLN A 313 -26.23 25.81 60.15
CA GLN A 313 -27.66 26.08 59.90
C GLN A 313 -27.93 26.90 58.64
N LEU A 314 -26.90 27.51 58.05
CA LEU A 314 -27.05 28.46 56.96
C LEU A 314 -26.62 27.78 55.65
N ASN A 315 -27.52 26.99 55.08
CA ASN A 315 -27.18 26.11 53.97
C ASN A 315 -27.14 26.82 52.60
N SER A 316 -26.07 26.58 51.83
CA SER A 316 -25.86 27.16 50.49
C SER A 316 -25.69 26.10 49.40
N GLY A 317 -26.06 26.48 48.17
CA GLY A 317 -26.10 25.56 47.05
C GLY A 317 -24.73 25.22 46.47
N GLY A 318 -24.63 24.02 45.91
CA GLY A 318 -23.47 23.58 45.14
C GLY A 318 -23.42 24.22 43.75
N ALA A 319 -22.20 24.40 43.22
CA ALA A 319 -22.01 25.00 41.91
C ALA A 319 -22.08 23.98 40.77
N GLY A 320 -22.39 24.45 39.57
CA GLY A 320 -22.39 23.62 38.37
C GLY A 320 -20.98 23.20 37.95
N GLY A 321 -20.86 21.98 37.42
CA GLY A 321 -19.66 21.50 36.76
C GLY A 321 -19.46 22.18 35.40
N ALA A 322 -18.22 22.21 34.92
CA ALA A 322 -17.86 22.80 33.63
C ALA A 322 -17.46 21.75 32.60
N GLY A 323 -17.70 22.06 31.33
CA GLY A 323 -17.21 21.29 30.19
C GLY A 323 -16.23 22.13 29.38
N TYR A 324 -16.70 22.59 28.23
CA TYR A 324 -16.04 23.63 27.45
C TYR A 324 -16.10 24.98 28.17
N SER A 325 -17.28 25.34 28.65
CA SER A 325 -17.54 26.62 29.30
C SER A 325 -17.78 26.47 30.79
N ALA A 326 -17.75 27.62 31.49
CA ALA A 326 -17.85 27.66 32.94
C ALA A 326 -19.24 27.23 33.44
N GLY A 327 -19.24 26.55 34.59
CA GLY A 327 -20.45 26.27 35.35
C GLY A 327 -20.99 27.51 36.04
N GLY A 328 -22.27 27.47 36.41
CA GLY A 328 -22.95 28.49 37.17
C GLY A 328 -22.67 28.38 38.67
N GLY A 329 -22.77 29.51 39.37
CA GLY A 329 -22.60 29.58 40.82
C GLY A 329 -23.81 28.99 41.56
N GLY A 330 -23.54 28.34 42.69
CA GLY A 330 -24.56 27.91 43.64
C GLY A 330 -25.15 29.10 44.39
N GLY A 331 -26.40 28.97 44.81
CA GLY A 331 -27.13 30.00 45.52
C GLY A 331 -26.58 30.22 46.92
N ASN A 332 -26.66 31.47 47.36
CA ASN A 332 -26.23 31.94 48.66
C ASN A 332 -27.01 31.28 49.81
N ALA A 333 -26.39 31.21 50.98
CA ALA A 333 -27.10 30.87 52.21
C ALA A 333 -27.96 32.06 52.64
N TRP A 334 -29.08 31.80 53.31
CA TRP A 334 -29.88 32.88 53.88
C TRP A 334 -29.18 33.60 55.03
N ASN A 335 -29.47 34.89 55.18
CA ASN A 335 -29.17 35.66 56.38
C ASN A 335 -30.49 36.15 57.02
N GLN A 336 -30.74 35.82 58.29
CA GLN A 336 -31.94 36.28 58.99
C GLN A 336 -31.83 37.79 59.27
N ASN A 337 -32.26 38.62 58.31
CA ASN A 337 -32.51 40.07 58.42
C ASN A 337 -31.62 40.83 59.44
N MET A 338 -30.30 40.69 59.33
CA MET A 338 -29.37 41.37 60.24
C MET A 338 -29.06 42.77 59.74
N THR A 339 -29.27 43.76 60.60
CA THR A 339 -28.96 45.19 60.40
C THR A 339 -27.46 45.50 60.41
N THR A 340 -26.59 44.50 60.63
CA THR A 340 -25.13 44.65 60.50
C THR A 340 -24.70 44.54 59.04
N ALA A 341 -24.30 45.68 58.45
CA ALA A 341 -23.74 45.82 57.10
C ALA A 341 -22.59 44.84 56.77
N ALA A 342 -21.95 44.24 57.78
CA ALA A 342 -20.82 43.33 57.64
C ALA A 342 -21.13 42.00 56.93
N LEU A 343 -22.37 41.50 56.98
CA LEU A 343 -22.73 40.18 56.41
C LEU A 343 -23.57 40.24 55.12
N ASN A 344 -24.02 41.43 54.73
CA ASN A 344 -24.69 41.69 53.45
C ASN A 344 -23.75 42.29 52.39
N GLY A 345 -22.44 42.33 52.65
CA GLY A 345 -21.47 42.97 51.75
C GLY A 345 -21.81 44.43 51.41
N GLY A 346 -22.52 45.13 52.30
CA GLY A 346 -23.01 46.49 52.08
C GLY A 346 -24.27 46.65 51.21
N ALA A 347 -24.95 45.57 50.79
CA ALA A 347 -26.16 45.64 49.98
C ALA A 347 -27.42 46.00 50.81
N THR A 348 -28.29 46.86 50.25
CA THR A 348 -29.56 47.31 50.86
C THR A 348 -30.73 46.33 50.65
N ALA A 349 -30.52 45.26 49.87
CA ALA A 349 -31.47 44.18 49.65
C ALA A 349 -30.90 42.86 50.20
N ASN A 350 -31.74 42.02 50.82
CA ASN A 350 -31.32 40.70 51.32
C ASN A 350 -30.94 39.77 50.16
N VAL A 351 -29.64 39.70 49.85
CA VAL A 351 -29.04 38.86 48.81
C VAL A 351 -28.42 37.57 49.37
N GLY A 352 -28.58 37.30 50.66
CA GLY A 352 -27.98 36.17 51.36
C GLY A 352 -26.46 36.27 51.54
N ASN A 353 -25.90 35.36 52.32
CA ASN A 353 -24.46 35.21 52.54
C ASN A 353 -23.80 34.49 51.34
N PRO A 354 -22.74 35.03 50.69
CA PRO A 354 -22.07 34.45 49.52
C PRO A 354 -21.21 33.21 49.86
N ALA A 355 -21.87 32.21 50.44
CA ALA A 355 -21.35 30.91 50.80
C ALA A 355 -21.56 29.86 49.70
N GLY A 356 -22.35 30.17 48.67
CA GLY A 356 -22.63 29.28 47.55
C GLY A 356 -21.37 28.92 46.76
N GLY A 357 -21.38 27.73 46.16
CA GLY A 357 -20.27 27.24 45.37
C GLY A 357 -19.99 28.10 44.14
N ILE A 358 -18.71 28.20 43.76
CA ILE A 358 -18.26 28.85 42.53
C ILE A 358 -18.23 27.81 41.41
N GLY A 359 -18.77 28.17 40.25
CA GLY A 359 -18.87 27.28 39.09
C GLY A 359 -17.53 26.77 38.59
N GLY A 360 -17.53 25.57 38.02
CA GLY A 360 -16.33 24.97 37.42
C GLY A 360 -15.73 25.85 36.31
N VAL A 361 -14.44 25.67 36.05
CA VAL A 361 -13.70 26.36 34.99
C VAL A 361 -13.65 25.50 33.73
N GLY A 362 -14.11 26.07 32.61
CA GLY A 362 -14.12 25.42 31.31
C GLY A 362 -12.73 25.10 30.76
N GLN A 363 -12.67 24.18 29.79
CA GLN A 363 -11.43 23.72 29.17
C GLN A 363 -11.41 23.99 27.66
N ALA A 364 -10.29 24.54 27.18
CA ALA A 364 -10.08 24.79 25.76
C ALA A 364 -10.01 23.47 24.96
N PRO A 365 -10.85 23.29 23.92
CA PRO A 365 -10.89 22.10 23.10
C PRO A 365 -9.93 22.20 21.91
N SER A 366 -9.66 21.07 21.26
CA SER A 366 -9.06 21.00 19.93
C SER A 366 -9.41 19.66 19.27
N ALA A 367 -9.03 19.49 18.01
CA ALA A 367 -9.07 18.22 17.29
C ALA A 367 -8.52 17.01 18.07
N SER A 368 -7.56 17.25 18.96
CA SER A 368 -6.88 16.22 19.76
C SER A 368 -7.01 16.46 21.27
N ARG A 369 -7.97 17.30 21.68
CA ARG A 369 -8.31 17.53 23.08
C ARG A 369 -9.81 17.77 23.22
N LEU A 370 -10.55 16.82 23.77
CA LEU A 370 -11.99 16.94 24.01
C LEU A 370 -12.27 16.87 25.50
N PRO A 371 -12.80 17.94 26.13
CA PRO A 371 -13.10 17.93 27.55
C PRO A 371 -14.31 17.05 27.88
N MET A 372 -14.18 16.28 28.94
CA MET A 372 -15.30 15.62 29.60
C MET A 372 -15.97 16.61 30.57
N GLY A 373 -17.29 16.53 30.69
CA GLY A 373 -18.05 17.36 31.61
C GLY A 373 -17.67 17.06 33.06
N GLY A 374 -17.36 18.10 33.82
CA GLY A 374 -17.12 18.05 35.26
C GLY A 374 -18.39 17.77 36.04
N GLY A 375 -18.25 17.14 37.21
CA GLY A 375 -19.34 16.98 38.15
C GLY A 375 -19.72 18.31 38.82
N GLY A 376 -21.00 18.47 39.13
CA GLY A 376 -21.47 19.54 40.01
C GLY A 376 -21.03 19.30 41.45
N GLY A 377 -20.84 20.39 42.22
CA GLY A 377 -20.62 20.31 43.65
C GLY A 377 -21.93 20.07 44.40
N SER A 378 -21.84 19.48 45.59
CA SER A 378 -23.00 19.36 46.47
C SER A 378 -23.25 20.64 47.26
N GLY A 379 -24.52 20.88 47.57
CA GLY A 379 -24.93 21.84 48.59
C GLY A 379 -24.64 21.30 50.00
N THR A 380 -24.76 22.18 50.99
CA THR A 380 -24.67 21.81 52.41
C THR A 380 -26.00 21.28 52.96
N ALA A 381 -25.93 20.33 53.90
CA ALA A 381 -27.07 19.77 54.61
C ALA A 381 -26.72 19.45 56.07
N ASN A 382 -27.65 19.69 57.00
CA ASN A 382 -27.46 19.59 58.45
C ASN A 382 -28.58 18.86 59.22
N ASN A 383 -29.71 18.55 58.58
CA ASN A 383 -30.85 17.88 59.22
C ASN A 383 -31.49 16.76 58.38
N GLY A 384 -30.86 16.37 57.28
CA GLY A 384 -31.40 15.33 56.39
C GLY A 384 -31.38 13.91 57.00
N SER A 385 -32.53 13.23 57.03
CA SER A 385 -32.66 11.81 57.35
C SER A 385 -31.94 10.88 56.34
N ALA A 386 -31.78 9.59 56.70
CA ALA A 386 -31.13 8.58 55.85
C ALA A 386 -31.76 8.52 54.44
N SER A 387 -30.92 8.51 53.42
CA SER A 387 -31.34 8.74 52.03
C SER A 387 -31.86 7.50 51.30
N SER A 388 -32.82 7.71 50.40
CA SER A 388 -33.23 6.75 49.38
C SER A 388 -33.15 7.40 47.99
N VAL A 389 -32.82 6.61 46.98
CA VAL A 389 -32.83 7.01 45.56
C VAL A 389 -33.71 6.03 44.81
N THR A 390 -34.81 6.51 44.25
CA THR A 390 -35.78 5.70 43.49
C THR A 390 -35.69 5.94 41.98
N THR A 391 -35.07 7.05 41.56
CA THR A 391 -34.90 7.40 40.13
C THR A 391 -33.53 8.05 39.91
N PHE A 392 -32.72 7.50 39.01
CA PHE A 392 -31.45 8.09 38.55
C PHE A 392 -31.24 7.84 37.05
N PRO A 393 -30.86 8.84 36.24
CA PRO A 393 -30.73 10.26 36.60
C PRO A 393 -32.08 10.93 36.91
N PRO A 394 -32.11 12.11 37.55
CA PRO A 394 -33.36 12.83 37.83
C PRO A 394 -34.04 13.28 36.53
N THR A 395 -35.37 13.12 36.43
CA THR A 395 -36.11 13.28 35.15
C THR A 395 -37.04 14.49 35.06
N ALA A 396 -37.60 15.04 36.14
CA ALA A 396 -38.47 16.21 36.07
C ALA A 396 -37.70 17.53 36.26
N SER A 397 -38.04 18.56 35.48
CA SER A 397 -37.55 19.93 35.68
C SER A 397 -38.48 20.74 36.59
N GLY A 398 -38.02 21.87 37.12
CA GLY A 398 -38.83 22.78 37.95
C GLY A 398 -38.74 22.53 39.46
N THR A 399 -39.83 22.75 40.20
CA THR A 399 -39.88 22.62 41.67
C THR A 399 -40.42 21.27 42.16
N ALA A 400 -40.74 20.33 41.28
CA ALA A 400 -41.22 19.00 41.67
C ALA A 400 -40.08 18.10 42.21
N ALA A 401 -40.36 17.30 43.23
CA ALA A 401 -39.41 16.33 43.79
C ALA A 401 -39.12 15.19 42.79
N ASN A 402 -37.87 14.72 42.73
CA ASN A 402 -37.39 13.80 41.70
C ASN A 402 -36.95 12.43 42.20
N GLY A 403 -37.72 11.81 43.11
CA GLY A 403 -37.46 10.43 43.52
C GLY A 403 -36.16 10.23 44.30
N ALA A 404 -35.76 11.20 45.12
CA ALA A 404 -34.71 11.05 46.12
C ALA A 404 -35.11 11.81 47.41
N ALA A 405 -34.66 11.33 48.57
CA ALA A 405 -34.94 11.92 49.87
C ALA A 405 -33.68 11.99 50.77
N GLY A 406 -33.68 12.88 51.76
CA GLY A 406 -32.56 13.08 52.68
C GLY A 406 -31.37 13.85 52.08
N ALA A 407 -30.21 13.76 52.72
CA ALA A 407 -29.02 14.56 52.37
C ALA A 407 -28.48 14.32 50.95
N ILE A 408 -28.78 13.16 50.34
CA ILE A 408 -28.35 12.86 48.97
C ILE A 408 -28.97 13.77 47.90
N THR A 409 -30.09 14.42 48.22
CA THR A 409 -30.72 15.41 47.32
C THR A 409 -29.88 16.68 47.14
N SER A 410 -28.97 16.96 48.07
CA SER A 410 -27.98 18.02 47.96
C SER A 410 -26.79 17.63 47.08
N SER A 411 -26.71 16.38 46.60
CA SER A 411 -25.61 15.92 45.74
C SER A 411 -25.56 16.67 44.42
N GLY A 412 -24.34 16.93 43.96
CA GLY A 412 -24.14 17.41 42.60
C GLY A 412 -24.45 16.34 41.57
N ALA A 413 -24.73 16.77 40.35
CA ALA A 413 -24.96 15.87 39.23
C ALA A 413 -23.69 15.60 38.43
N SER A 414 -23.68 14.51 37.68
CA SER A 414 -22.58 14.16 36.79
C SER A 414 -22.57 14.93 35.49
N GLY A 415 -21.37 15.23 35.00
CA GLY A 415 -21.20 15.80 33.67
C GLY A 415 -21.45 14.81 32.54
N GLY A 416 -21.47 15.32 31.32
CA GLY A 416 -21.55 14.55 30.08
C GLY A 416 -20.20 13.96 29.68
N GLY A 417 -20.24 12.82 28.99
CA GLY A 417 -19.06 12.14 28.47
C GLY A 417 -18.59 12.69 27.13
N VAL A 418 -17.84 11.87 26.39
CA VAL A 418 -17.29 12.23 25.08
C VAL A 418 -17.82 11.27 24.03
N VAL A 419 -18.22 11.78 22.87
CA VAL A 419 -18.58 10.97 21.69
C VAL A 419 -17.62 11.29 20.56
N LEU A 420 -16.94 10.27 20.02
CA LEU A 420 -16.07 10.38 18.85
C LEU A 420 -16.56 9.44 17.75
N VAL A 421 -16.90 10.01 16.60
CA VAL A 421 -17.33 9.27 15.41
C VAL A 421 -16.45 9.67 14.25
N ARG A 422 -15.84 8.68 13.59
CA ARG A 422 -15.16 8.86 12.30
C ARG A 422 -15.89 8.02 11.26
N ALA A 423 -16.22 8.60 10.10
CA ALA A 423 -16.98 7.91 9.05
C ALA A 423 -16.49 8.26 7.64
N GLY A 424 -16.75 7.39 6.67
CA GLY A 424 -16.62 7.73 5.25
C GLY A 424 -17.74 8.66 4.84
N THR A 425 -18.98 8.15 4.90
CA THR A 425 -20.17 8.98 4.76
C THR A 425 -20.97 9.03 6.05
N PHE A 426 -21.57 10.17 6.38
CA PHE A 426 -22.47 10.31 7.52
C PHE A 426 -23.82 10.89 7.10
N ALA A 427 -24.89 10.16 7.44
CA ALA A 427 -26.26 10.60 7.24
C ALA A 427 -27.09 10.36 8.51
N ALA A 428 -27.89 11.35 8.90
CA ALA A 428 -28.86 11.20 9.97
C ALA A 428 -30.29 11.30 9.39
N ALA A 429 -31.22 10.57 10.01
CA ALA A 429 -32.65 10.69 9.74
C ALA A 429 -33.41 10.68 11.06
N GLY A 430 -33.40 11.83 11.75
CA GLY A 430 -33.99 12.00 13.09
C GLY A 430 -33.09 11.53 14.23
N GLY A 431 -31.82 11.22 13.94
CA GLY A 431 -30.85 10.70 14.90
C GLY A 431 -30.41 11.71 15.96
N VAL A 432 -30.10 11.21 17.17
CA VAL A 432 -29.64 12.04 18.30
C VAL A 432 -28.25 11.63 18.75
N VAL A 433 -27.38 12.61 18.98
CA VAL A 433 -26.12 12.45 19.72
C VAL A 433 -26.20 13.28 20.99
N ASP A 434 -26.13 12.64 22.15
CA ASP A 434 -26.35 13.29 23.44
C ASP A 434 -25.15 13.10 24.36
N ALA A 435 -24.45 14.18 24.69
CA ALA A 435 -23.41 14.23 25.70
C ALA A 435 -23.73 15.31 26.75
N SER A 436 -25.00 15.49 27.07
CA SER A 436 -25.45 16.44 28.09
C SER A 436 -24.99 16.08 29.50
N GLY A 437 -24.82 17.10 30.34
CA GLY A 437 -24.69 16.91 31.78
C GLY A 437 -26.02 16.56 32.42
N ASN A 438 -26.01 15.71 33.45
CA ASN A 438 -27.22 15.41 34.20
C ASN A 438 -27.63 16.61 35.03
N ARG A 439 -28.95 16.80 35.19
CA ARG A 439 -29.48 17.72 36.20
C ARG A 439 -29.33 17.16 37.62
N ALA A 440 -29.29 18.05 38.61
CA ALA A 440 -29.29 17.69 40.03
C ALA A 440 -30.71 17.47 40.57
N TYR A 441 -30.84 16.78 41.71
CA TYR A 441 -32.14 16.52 42.31
C TYR A 441 -32.79 17.82 42.82
N ASN A 442 -34.11 17.86 42.69
CA ASN A 442 -34.93 18.85 43.39
C ASN A 442 -35.34 18.25 44.74
N LYS A 443 -35.37 19.08 45.78
CA LYS A 443 -35.77 18.65 47.12
C LYS A 443 -37.29 18.55 47.29
N ALA A 444 -37.77 17.70 48.19
CA ALA A 444 -39.20 17.58 48.50
C ALA A 444 -39.66 18.72 49.46
N PRO A 445 -40.84 19.35 49.28
CA PRO A 445 -41.26 20.51 50.10
C PRO A 445 -41.60 20.25 51.59
N VAL A 446 -41.36 19.05 52.14
CA VAL A 446 -41.83 18.67 53.49
C VAL A 446 -40.68 18.19 54.38
N GLY A 447 -40.52 18.84 55.54
CA GLY A 447 -39.88 18.32 56.75
C GLY A 447 -38.36 18.50 56.89
N ASP A 448 -37.57 18.06 55.92
CA ASP A 448 -36.12 17.85 56.10
C ASP A 448 -35.29 18.69 55.10
N THR A 449 -35.69 19.96 54.93
CA THR A 449 -35.33 20.96 53.90
C THR A 449 -33.95 21.65 53.96
N ASP A 450 -32.98 21.45 53.04
CA ASP A 450 -31.62 22.07 53.03
C ASP A 450 -31.26 22.44 51.58
N SER A 451 -30.06 22.98 51.32
CA SER A 451 -29.62 23.43 49.99
C SER A 451 -29.52 22.31 48.93
N ALA A 452 -29.44 22.70 47.65
CA ALA A 452 -29.40 21.79 46.51
C ALA A 452 -28.03 21.72 45.83
N GLY A 453 -27.76 20.62 45.13
CA GLY A 453 -26.52 20.41 44.37
C GLY A 453 -26.53 21.04 42.98
N GLY A 454 -25.34 21.28 42.44
CA GLY A 454 -25.17 21.85 41.10
C GLY A 454 -25.32 20.84 39.98
N GLY A 455 -25.72 21.31 38.80
CA GLY A 455 -25.83 20.50 37.59
C GLY A 455 -24.47 20.08 37.02
N GLY A 456 -24.43 18.96 36.29
CA GLY A 456 -23.21 18.49 35.64
C GLY A 456 -22.86 19.30 34.40
N GLY A 457 -21.57 19.47 34.10
CA GLY A 457 -21.13 20.14 32.87
C GLY A 457 -21.45 19.30 31.63
N GLY A 458 -21.74 19.96 30.51
CA GLY A 458 -21.87 19.33 29.20
C GLY A 458 -20.56 18.68 28.74
N GLY A 459 -20.68 17.59 28.00
CA GLY A 459 -19.56 16.82 27.46
C GLY A 459 -19.05 17.33 26.12
N SER A 460 -18.43 16.45 25.34
CA SER A 460 -17.91 16.80 24.01
C SER A 460 -18.37 15.82 22.94
N VAL A 461 -18.67 16.33 21.75
CA VAL A 461 -19.03 15.53 20.58
C VAL A 461 -18.10 15.88 19.43
N SER A 462 -17.47 14.88 18.82
CA SER A 462 -16.75 15.01 17.56
C SER A 462 -17.28 14.03 16.53
N ILE A 463 -17.81 14.54 15.41
CA ILE A 463 -18.29 13.74 14.29
C ILE A 463 -17.55 14.16 13.02
N ARG A 464 -16.71 13.28 12.50
CA ARG A 464 -15.88 13.55 11.33
C ARG A 464 -16.25 12.58 10.23
N ALA A 465 -16.75 13.11 9.12
CA ALA A 465 -17.00 12.34 7.91
C ALA A 465 -16.22 12.92 6.73
N VAL A 466 -15.77 12.06 5.81
CA VAL A 466 -15.17 12.50 4.53
C VAL A 466 -16.22 13.26 3.71
N SER A 467 -17.46 12.75 3.70
CA SER A 467 -18.64 13.49 3.25
C SER A 467 -19.81 13.26 4.21
N GLY A 468 -20.58 14.29 4.53
CA GLY A 468 -21.67 14.12 5.50
C GLY A 468 -22.66 15.26 5.47
N SER A 469 -23.86 14.98 5.98
CA SER A 469 -24.92 15.97 6.15
C SER A 469 -25.43 15.94 7.58
N GLY A 470 -25.59 17.14 8.17
CA GLY A 470 -26.22 17.32 9.48
C GLY A 470 -27.75 17.45 9.40
N THR A 471 -28.37 17.30 8.23
CA THR A 471 -29.84 17.33 8.10
C THR A 471 -30.47 16.23 8.93
N GLY A 472 -31.43 16.58 9.79
CA GLY A 472 -32.12 15.62 10.66
C GLY A 472 -31.26 15.07 11.81
N LEU A 473 -30.07 15.64 12.06
CA LEU A 473 -29.24 15.33 13.22
C LEU A 473 -29.50 16.33 14.35
N SER A 474 -29.72 15.82 15.56
CA SER A 474 -29.73 16.61 16.79
C SER A 474 -28.51 16.27 17.66
N ILE A 475 -27.76 17.27 18.09
CA ILE A 475 -26.61 17.13 18.99
C ILE A 475 -26.89 17.92 20.27
N ASN A 476 -26.90 17.23 21.41
CA ASN A 476 -27.10 17.83 22.73
C ASN A 476 -25.80 17.78 23.53
N VAL A 477 -25.25 18.93 23.87
CA VAL A 477 -24.10 19.05 24.80
C VAL A 477 -24.41 20.02 25.92
N GLN A 478 -25.68 20.17 26.24
CA GLN A 478 -26.11 21.13 27.25
C GLN A 478 -25.55 20.79 28.64
N GLY A 479 -25.34 21.82 29.45
CA GLY A 479 -25.15 21.63 30.88
C GLY A 479 -26.43 21.13 31.55
N GLY A 480 -26.27 20.38 32.63
CA GLY A 480 -27.38 19.93 33.45
C GLY A 480 -27.93 21.05 34.33
N GLU A 481 -29.23 21.01 34.64
CA GLU A 481 -29.84 21.98 35.54
C GLU A 481 -29.36 21.81 36.99
N GLY A 482 -29.20 22.92 37.71
CA GLY A 482 -29.02 22.92 39.15
C GLY A 482 -30.31 22.50 39.87
N GLY A 483 -30.16 21.90 41.06
CA GLY A 483 -31.30 21.43 41.84
C GLY A 483 -32.05 22.57 42.49
N SER A 484 -33.39 22.47 42.56
CA SER A 484 -34.22 23.39 43.34
C SER A 484 -34.24 22.98 44.82
N SER A 485 -34.01 23.92 45.73
CA SER A 485 -34.03 23.67 47.18
C SER A 485 -35.45 23.49 47.72
N ASN A 486 -36.44 24.11 47.06
CA ASN A 486 -37.88 23.97 47.36
C ASN A 486 -38.26 24.20 48.84
N TYR A 487 -37.50 25.04 49.56
CA TYR A 487 -37.68 25.31 50.98
C TYR A 487 -37.23 26.71 51.37
N PHE A 488 -37.89 27.29 52.38
CA PHE A 488 -37.72 28.67 52.84
C PHE A 488 -36.25 29.07 53.05
N ASN A 489 -35.73 29.89 52.13
CA ASN A 489 -34.44 30.57 52.21
C ASN A 489 -33.22 29.62 52.30
N HIS A 490 -33.10 28.65 51.39
CA HIS A 490 -31.86 27.89 51.19
C HIS A 490 -31.34 28.00 49.76
N GLY A 491 -30.02 27.94 49.61
CA GLY A 491 -29.34 28.12 48.33
C GLY A 491 -29.71 27.03 47.31
N PRO A 492 -30.27 27.37 46.14
CA PRO A 492 -30.44 26.44 45.03
C PRO A 492 -29.11 26.13 44.33
N GLY A 493 -29.08 25.06 43.55
CA GLY A 493 -27.88 24.65 42.81
C GLY A 493 -27.59 25.51 41.57
N GLY A 494 -26.32 25.69 41.25
CA GLY A 494 -25.88 26.31 40.00
C GLY A 494 -26.06 25.40 38.79
N GLY A 495 -26.33 25.97 37.61
CA GLY A 495 -26.44 25.20 36.38
C GLY A 495 -25.09 24.78 35.80
N GLY A 496 -24.99 23.63 35.17
CA GLY A 496 -23.75 23.15 34.53
C GLY A 496 -23.38 23.97 33.29
N GLY A 497 -22.08 24.12 33.01
CA GLY A 497 -21.60 24.77 31.78
C GLY A 497 -21.89 23.92 30.54
N GLY A 498 -22.09 24.55 29.39
CA GLY A 498 -22.27 23.87 28.10
C GLY A 498 -21.00 23.19 27.60
N GLY A 499 -21.19 22.19 26.74
CA GLY A 499 -20.14 21.36 26.17
C GLY A 499 -19.59 21.87 24.83
N TYR A 500 -18.90 20.99 24.11
CA TYR A 500 -18.28 21.30 22.82
C TYR A 500 -18.76 20.38 21.70
N VAL A 501 -18.99 20.94 20.51
CA VAL A 501 -19.31 20.17 19.31
C VAL A 501 -18.29 20.47 18.21
N LEU A 502 -17.76 19.42 17.60
CA LEU A 502 -16.84 19.52 16.47
C LEU A 502 -17.28 18.61 15.33
N THR A 503 -17.65 19.20 14.20
CA THR A 503 -18.07 18.44 13.00
C THR A 503 -17.26 18.81 11.76
N THR A 504 -17.27 17.95 10.74
CA THR A 504 -16.73 18.30 9.40
C THR A 504 -17.78 18.84 8.44
N PHE A 505 -19.04 18.92 8.89
CA PHE A 505 -20.19 19.41 8.13
C PHE A 505 -21.12 20.22 9.05
N PRO A 506 -21.89 21.18 8.53
CA PRO A 506 -22.80 21.98 9.34
C PRO A 506 -23.95 21.15 9.92
N VAL A 507 -24.39 21.49 11.14
CA VAL A 507 -25.51 20.86 11.85
C VAL A 507 -26.43 21.97 12.38
N ALA A 508 -27.73 21.89 12.09
CA ALA A 508 -28.71 22.89 12.52
C ALA A 508 -29.24 22.64 13.94
N GLY A 509 -29.44 21.38 14.33
CA GLY A 509 -29.99 20.99 15.63
C GLY A 509 -28.92 20.84 16.70
N VAL A 510 -28.19 21.90 17.06
CA VAL A 510 -27.17 21.82 18.13
C VAL A 510 -27.65 22.57 19.38
N ASN A 511 -27.80 21.85 20.49
CA ASN A 511 -28.10 22.44 21.79
C ASN A 511 -26.81 22.63 22.61
N LEU A 512 -26.37 23.89 22.66
CA LEU A 512 -25.19 24.36 23.38
C LEU A 512 -25.54 25.04 24.71
N ALA A 513 -26.78 24.97 25.19
CA ALA A 513 -27.18 25.73 26.36
C ALA A 513 -26.34 25.38 27.60
N GLY A 514 -26.05 26.38 28.42
CA GLY A 514 -25.72 26.10 29.81
C GLY A 514 -26.98 25.60 30.53
N GLY A 515 -26.80 24.78 31.55
CA GLY A 515 -27.90 24.36 32.40
C GLY A 515 -28.49 25.55 33.15
N ALA A 516 -29.81 25.55 33.36
CA ALA A 516 -30.45 26.53 34.23
C ALA A 516 -30.01 26.33 35.69
N ASN A 517 -29.98 27.40 36.49
CA ASN A 517 -29.89 27.26 37.94
C ASN A 517 -31.21 26.75 38.52
N GLY A 518 -31.12 26.14 39.69
CA GLY A 518 -32.29 25.85 40.49
C GLY A 518 -32.91 27.12 41.08
N ILE A 519 -34.07 26.93 41.70
CA ILE A 519 -34.76 27.99 42.45
C ILE A 519 -35.16 27.49 43.85
N ASP A 520 -35.33 28.44 44.75
CA ASP A 520 -36.10 28.25 45.99
C ASP A 520 -37.57 28.56 45.70
N GLY A 521 -38.50 27.71 46.15
CA GLY A 521 -39.87 27.66 45.63
C GLY A 521 -40.98 27.15 46.56
N CYS A 522 -40.93 27.32 47.89
CA CYS A 522 -42.14 27.01 48.69
C CYS A 522 -43.17 28.15 48.74
N CYS A 523 -44.42 27.71 48.53
CA CYS A 523 -45.71 28.17 49.03
C CYS A 523 -45.92 29.69 49.21
N GLY A 524 -46.72 30.27 48.29
CA GLY A 524 -47.14 31.67 48.34
C GLY A 524 -47.80 32.04 49.67
N GLY A 525 -47.17 32.96 50.40
CA GLY A 525 -47.77 33.61 51.56
C GLY A 525 -47.01 33.39 52.87
N THR A 526 -45.97 34.19 53.13
CA THR A 526 -45.90 35.06 54.33
C THR A 526 -44.65 35.96 54.28
N ASN A 527 -44.87 37.24 54.58
CA ASN A 527 -43.96 38.35 54.91
C ASN A 527 -42.66 38.53 54.09
N GLY A 528 -42.80 39.26 52.97
CA GLY A 528 -41.79 40.25 52.54
C GLY A 528 -40.64 39.77 51.66
N ASN A 529 -40.45 38.46 51.46
CA ASN A 529 -39.29 37.93 50.74
C ASN A 529 -39.62 37.19 49.41
N GLY A 530 -40.74 37.52 48.74
CA GLY A 530 -41.13 37.12 47.37
C GLY A 530 -40.45 35.89 46.74
N SER A 531 -41.02 34.70 46.91
CA SER A 531 -40.65 33.43 46.24
C SER A 531 -41.38 33.31 44.89
N PRO A 532 -40.81 32.68 43.84
CA PRO A 532 -39.52 31.95 43.79
C PRO A 532 -38.28 32.84 43.61
N LYS A 533 -37.13 32.41 44.17
CA LYS A 533 -35.85 33.15 44.15
C LYS A 533 -34.66 32.28 43.77
N ALA A 534 -33.70 32.87 43.07
CA ALA A 534 -32.43 32.24 42.72
C ALA A 534 -31.35 32.39 43.82
N TRP A 535 -31.47 33.31 44.77
CA TRP A 535 -30.43 33.57 45.79
C TRP A 535 -29.03 33.75 45.19
N ASN A 536 -28.91 34.46 44.07
CA ASN A 536 -27.67 34.65 43.30
C ASN A 536 -27.05 33.36 42.70
N SER A 537 -27.78 32.24 42.70
CA SER A 537 -27.42 31.11 41.84
C SER A 537 -27.50 31.53 40.37
N SER A 538 -26.62 31.02 39.53
CA SER A 538 -26.59 31.36 38.11
C SER A 538 -26.62 30.13 37.21
N ALA A 539 -27.17 30.32 36.01
CA ALA A 539 -27.08 29.34 34.95
C ALA A 539 -25.62 29.16 34.51
N GLY A 540 -25.31 27.99 33.96
CA GLY A 540 -24.01 27.78 33.32
C GLY A 540 -23.87 28.61 32.05
N THR A 541 -22.63 28.81 31.61
CA THR A 541 -22.37 29.49 30.34
C THR A 541 -22.67 28.53 29.18
N ALA A 542 -23.13 29.05 28.04
CA ALA A 542 -23.31 28.23 26.84
C ALA A 542 -21.99 27.64 26.33
N GLY A 543 -22.09 26.50 25.65
CA GLY A 543 -21.01 25.79 24.98
C GLY A 543 -20.61 26.44 23.66
N ALA A 544 -19.83 25.70 22.87
CA ALA A 544 -19.44 26.12 21.52
C ALA A 544 -19.54 24.98 20.52
N ALA A 545 -19.73 25.34 19.25
CA ALA A 545 -19.64 24.42 18.12
C ALA A 545 -18.65 24.97 17.09
N ALA A 546 -17.92 24.07 16.44
CA ALA A 546 -17.02 24.41 15.34
C ALA A 546 -17.21 23.42 14.18
N THR A 547 -17.12 23.94 12.96
CA THR A 547 -17.03 23.15 11.73
C THR A 547 -15.59 23.22 11.23
N ALA A 548 -14.90 22.08 11.19
CA ALA A 548 -13.49 21.89 10.85
C ALA A 548 -12.47 22.52 11.83
N ASP A 549 -11.84 21.65 12.63
CA ASP A 549 -10.65 21.93 13.44
C ASP A 549 -9.70 20.75 13.29
N GLY A 550 -8.53 20.96 12.67
CA GLY A 550 -7.39 20.03 12.57
C GLY A 550 -7.69 18.58 12.16
N THR A 551 -6.66 17.74 12.12
CA THR A 551 -6.80 16.27 12.10
C THR A 551 -6.56 15.74 13.51
N PRO A 552 -7.33 14.74 13.99
CA PRO A 552 -6.98 14.06 15.24
C PRO A 552 -5.56 13.49 15.16
N LEU A 553 -4.82 13.52 16.26
CA LEU A 553 -3.50 12.90 16.32
C LEU A 553 -3.62 11.37 16.25
N GLY A 554 -2.60 10.74 15.66
CA GLY A 554 -2.47 9.29 15.65
C GLY A 554 -2.77 8.64 14.31
N VAL A 555 -3.34 7.44 14.39
CA VAL A 555 -3.79 6.65 13.24
C VAL A 555 -5.01 7.29 12.58
N ASN A 556 -4.94 7.47 11.26
CA ASN A 556 -6.04 8.02 10.47
C ASN A 556 -7.28 7.11 10.46
N GLY A 557 -8.45 7.70 10.25
CA GLY A 557 -9.72 6.97 10.18
C GLY A 557 -9.79 6.04 8.97
N GLY A 558 -10.54 4.94 9.09
CA GLY A 558 -10.65 3.91 8.05
C GLY A 558 -11.01 4.46 6.67
N ALA A 559 -11.88 5.48 6.61
CA ALA A 559 -12.30 6.11 5.37
C ALA A 559 -11.19 6.89 4.64
N SER A 560 -10.20 7.41 5.36
CA SER A 560 -9.02 8.07 4.79
C SER A 560 -7.88 7.09 4.52
N CYS A 561 -8.11 5.82 4.84
CA CYS A 561 -7.13 4.75 4.82
C CYS A 561 -7.61 3.56 3.96
N LEU A 562 -8.47 3.78 2.97
CA LEU A 562 -8.88 2.70 2.08
C LEU A 562 -7.64 2.06 1.40
N PRO A 563 -7.64 0.75 1.11
CA PRO A 563 -6.54 0.10 0.43
C PRO A 563 -6.30 0.69 -0.96
N VAL A 564 -5.03 0.80 -1.33
CA VAL A 564 -4.59 1.25 -2.66
C VAL A 564 -3.58 0.23 -3.15
N VAL A 565 -4.09 -0.82 -3.81
CA VAL A 565 -3.28 -1.96 -4.24
C VAL A 565 -2.87 -1.78 -5.70
N ASN A 566 -1.56 -1.77 -5.94
CA ASN A 566 -0.99 -1.75 -7.28
C ASN A 566 -0.48 -3.14 -7.62
N VAL A 567 -0.77 -3.58 -8.84
CA VAL A 567 -0.33 -4.87 -9.37
C VAL A 567 0.58 -4.60 -10.56
N ALA A 568 1.79 -5.18 -10.52
CA ALA A 568 2.72 -5.20 -11.64
C ALA A 568 3.11 -6.65 -11.91
N LYS A 569 3.09 -7.05 -13.18
CA LYS A 569 3.58 -8.36 -13.59
C LYS A 569 4.80 -8.18 -14.48
N SER A 570 5.73 -9.12 -14.40
CA SER A 570 6.95 -9.13 -15.19
C SER A 570 7.41 -10.55 -15.49
N THR A 571 8.29 -10.71 -16.47
CA THR A 571 8.97 -11.97 -16.76
C THR A 571 10.48 -11.78 -16.80
N THR A 572 11.22 -12.81 -16.36
CA THR A 572 12.68 -12.88 -16.53
C THR A 572 13.09 -13.63 -17.80
N THR A 573 12.13 -14.11 -18.58
CA THR A 573 12.32 -14.88 -19.81
C THR A 573 11.60 -14.23 -21.00
N PRO A 574 11.88 -12.95 -21.32
CA PRO A 574 11.10 -12.19 -22.31
C PRO A 574 11.25 -12.71 -23.75
N ALA A 575 12.26 -13.54 -24.03
CA ALA A 575 12.53 -14.11 -25.35
C ALA A 575 12.87 -15.60 -25.25
N ILE A 576 12.24 -16.43 -26.08
CA ILE A 576 12.46 -17.89 -26.09
C ILE A 576 12.61 -18.39 -27.53
N THR A 577 13.75 -19.00 -27.82
CA THR A 577 14.08 -19.60 -29.13
C THR A 577 13.93 -21.12 -29.13
N ALA A 578 14.26 -21.79 -28.02
CA ALA A 578 14.21 -23.25 -27.92
C ALA A 578 12.77 -23.78 -27.90
N ALA A 579 12.52 -24.87 -28.63
CA ALA A 579 11.25 -25.60 -28.60
C ALA A 579 11.16 -26.49 -27.36
N ASN A 580 11.99 -27.53 -27.29
CA ASN A 580 11.93 -28.53 -26.23
C ASN A 580 12.33 -27.95 -24.86
N GLY A 581 11.53 -28.20 -23.83
CA GLY A 581 11.80 -27.77 -22.46
C GLY A 581 11.62 -26.25 -22.24
N ALA A 582 10.97 -25.54 -23.16
CA ALA A 582 10.70 -24.12 -23.04
C ALA A 582 9.83 -23.81 -21.82
N SER A 583 10.30 -22.89 -20.98
CA SER A 583 9.55 -22.37 -19.84
C SER A 583 9.65 -20.85 -19.77
N ALA A 584 8.56 -20.21 -19.36
CA ALA A 584 8.52 -18.80 -19.02
C ALA A 584 8.44 -18.64 -17.50
N THR A 585 9.27 -17.78 -16.92
CA THR A 585 9.22 -17.44 -15.48
C THR A 585 8.58 -16.07 -15.31
N TYR A 586 7.55 -16.00 -14.46
CA TYR A 586 6.79 -14.78 -14.19
C TYR A 586 6.92 -14.36 -12.73
N SER A 587 6.81 -13.06 -12.49
CA SER A 587 6.72 -12.45 -11.16
C SER A 587 5.55 -11.46 -11.11
N ILE A 588 4.62 -11.67 -10.17
CA ILE A 588 3.54 -10.72 -9.85
C ILE A 588 3.92 -9.99 -8.56
N ASN A 589 4.07 -8.67 -8.64
CA ASN A 589 4.38 -7.79 -7.54
C ASN A 589 3.14 -6.98 -7.16
N LEU A 590 2.71 -7.11 -5.91
CA LEU A 590 1.68 -6.29 -5.31
C LEU A 590 2.32 -5.28 -4.37
N SER A 591 1.91 -4.01 -4.44
CA SER A 591 2.27 -3.01 -3.44
C SER A 591 1.01 -2.31 -2.91
N ASN A 592 0.96 -2.03 -1.61
CA ASN A 592 -0.16 -1.31 -1.00
C ASN A 592 0.32 0.03 -0.43
N THR A 593 -0.15 1.13 -1.01
CA THR A 593 0.17 2.49 -0.54
C THR A 593 -0.96 3.08 0.32
N GLY A 594 -2.10 2.39 0.43
CA GLY A 594 -3.25 2.78 1.25
C GLY A 594 -3.23 2.08 2.62
N GLY A 595 -4.38 2.00 3.28
CA GLY A 595 -4.50 1.17 4.48
C GLY A 595 -4.58 -0.33 4.16
N ALA A 596 -4.57 -1.17 5.18
CA ALA A 596 -4.41 -2.61 5.01
C ALA A 596 -5.54 -3.26 4.18
N ALA A 597 -5.19 -4.08 3.21
CA ALA A 597 -6.12 -4.94 2.47
C ALA A 597 -6.27 -6.30 3.16
N THR A 598 -7.51 -6.77 3.32
CA THR A 598 -7.84 -8.04 3.96
C THR A 598 -8.52 -8.98 2.97
N ASN A 599 -8.41 -10.30 3.20
CA ASN A 599 -8.96 -11.34 2.33
C ASN A 599 -8.56 -11.13 0.85
N LEU A 600 -7.26 -10.89 0.63
CA LEU A 600 -6.71 -10.55 -0.67
C LEU A 600 -6.38 -11.83 -1.45
N PHE A 601 -6.81 -11.86 -2.71
CA PHE A 601 -6.58 -12.91 -3.68
C PHE A 601 -5.94 -12.34 -4.93
N VAL A 602 -4.84 -12.95 -5.37
CA VAL A 602 -4.13 -12.62 -6.60
C VAL A 602 -4.48 -13.68 -7.63
N PHE A 603 -4.82 -13.27 -8.84
CA PHE A 603 -5.13 -14.20 -9.91
C PHE A 603 -4.33 -13.88 -11.17
N ASP A 604 -4.05 -14.93 -11.93
CA ASP A 604 -3.48 -14.87 -13.26
C ASP A 604 -4.61 -15.09 -14.27
N ALA A 605 -4.86 -14.10 -15.14
CA ALA A 605 -6.11 -14.03 -15.89
C ALA A 605 -6.29 -15.17 -16.89
N SER A 606 -5.22 -15.68 -17.49
CA SER A 606 -5.10 -17.01 -18.11
C SER A 606 -3.78 -17.12 -18.85
N LEU A 607 -3.12 -18.28 -18.77
CA LEU A 607 -2.00 -18.55 -19.66
C LEU A 607 -2.46 -18.64 -21.13
N PRO A 608 -1.56 -18.39 -22.10
CA PRO A 608 -1.89 -18.60 -23.50
C PRO A 608 -2.39 -20.02 -23.83
N PRO A 609 -3.20 -20.19 -24.89
CA PRO A 609 -3.71 -21.49 -25.31
C PRO A 609 -2.61 -22.55 -25.40
N GLY A 610 -2.83 -23.69 -24.73
CA GLY A 610 -1.88 -24.82 -24.69
C GLY A 610 -0.73 -24.68 -23.68
N TRP A 611 -0.51 -23.50 -23.10
CA TRP A 611 0.47 -23.31 -22.03
C TRP A 611 -0.10 -23.84 -20.70
N THR A 612 0.77 -24.35 -19.84
CA THR A 612 0.39 -24.90 -18.53
C THR A 612 1.36 -24.43 -17.47
N TYR A 613 0.95 -24.35 -16.20
CA TYR A 613 1.89 -24.03 -15.12
C TYR A 613 2.87 -25.17 -14.89
N ALA A 614 4.15 -24.82 -14.72
CA ALA A 614 5.21 -25.77 -14.47
C ALA A 614 5.26 -26.16 -12.98
N ALA A 615 5.54 -27.44 -12.70
CA ALA A 615 5.77 -27.92 -11.34
C ALA A 615 7.17 -27.53 -10.80
N THR A 616 8.08 -27.09 -11.67
CA THR A 616 9.46 -26.76 -11.31
C THR A 616 9.94 -25.54 -12.11
N PRO A 617 10.49 -24.51 -11.44
CA PRO A 617 10.54 -24.32 -9.99
C PRO A 617 9.12 -24.21 -9.40
N ALA A 618 8.95 -24.65 -8.15
CA ALA A 618 7.67 -24.52 -7.46
C ALA A 618 7.30 -23.03 -7.30
N SER A 619 6.00 -22.72 -7.38
CA SER A 619 5.53 -21.36 -7.13
C SER A 619 5.88 -20.91 -5.71
N THR A 620 6.41 -19.70 -5.57
CA THR A 620 6.81 -19.11 -4.28
C THR A 620 6.19 -17.74 -4.11
N TYR A 621 6.16 -17.25 -2.87
CA TYR A 621 5.77 -15.88 -2.56
C TYR A 621 6.64 -15.35 -1.42
N THR A 622 6.83 -14.04 -1.39
CA THR A 622 7.58 -13.35 -0.34
C THR A 622 6.89 -12.05 0.04
N TYR A 623 6.87 -11.75 1.35
CA TYR A 623 6.43 -10.48 1.90
C TYR A 623 7.64 -9.56 2.10
N SER A 624 7.50 -8.26 1.83
CA SER A 624 8.53 -7.29 2.25
C SER A 624 8.62 -7.14 3.77
N ALA A 625 7.50 -7.34 4.48
CA ALA A 625 7.44 -7.46 5.93
C ALA A 625 6.32 -8.45 6.29
N ALA A 626 6.63 -9.44 7.12
CA ALA A 626 5.64 -10.43 7.56
C ALA A 626 4.52 -9.75 8.37
N PRO A 627 3.24 -10.04 8.08
CA PRO A 627 2.14 -9.55 8.91
C PRO A 627 2.25 -10.03 10.36
N ALA A 628 1.70 -9.26 11.29
CA ALA A 628 1.58 -9.69 12.69
C ALA A 628 0.62 -10.87 12.82
N ALA A 629 0.91 -11.80 13.74
CA ALA A 629 0.00 -12.90 14.05
C ALA A 629 -1.37 -12.37 14.49
N GLY A 630 -2.44 -12.90 13.87
CA GLY A 630 -3.81 -12.46 14.15
C GLY A 630 -4.27 -11.21 13.39
N ALA A 631 -3.46 -10.65 12.48
CA ALA A 631 -3.85 -9.51 11.62
C ALA A 631 -5.06 -9.80 10.70
N GLN A 632 -5.44 -11.07 10.56
CA GLN A 632 -6.68 -11.50 9.92
C GLN A 632 -7.43 -12.44 10.86
N THR A 633 -8.71 -12.16 11.12
CA THR A 633 -9.59 -13.02 11.90
C THR A 633 -10.70 -13.57 11.01
N GLY A 634 -10.69 -14.88 10.77
CA GLY A 634 -11.73 -15.60 10.04
C GLY A 634 -11.20 -16.34 8.80
N PRO A 635 -11.93 -17.38 8.35
CA PRO A 635 -11.59 -18.10 7.13
C PRO A 635 -11.71 -17.16 5.91
N ALA A 636 -10.68 -17.16 5.06
CA ALA A 636 -10.74 -16.53 3.76
C ALA A 636 -11.69 -17.33 2.86
N THR A 637 -12.91 -16.85 2.64
CA THR A 637 -13.83 -17.44 1.67
C THR A 637 -13.58 -16.84 0.29
N LEU A 638 -13.32 -17.71 -0.68
CA LEU A 638 -13.22 -17.34 -2.09
C LEU A 638 -14.61 -16.85 -2.56
N PRO A 639 -14.70 -15.71 -3.26
CA PRO A 639 -15.96 -15.26 -3.85
C PRO A 639 -16.52 -16.23 -4.90
N ALA A 640 -17.85 -16.22 -5.06
CA ALA A 640 -18.59 -17.02 -6.05
C ALA A 640 -18.54 -16.45 -7.49
N GLY A 641 -17.84 -15.33 -7.72
CA GLY A 641 -17.94 -14.53 -8.95
C GLY A 641 -16.60 -14.06 -9.52
N LEU A 642 -15.51 -14.81 -9.33
CA LEU A 642 -14.28 -14.54 -10.06
C LEU A 642 -14.52 -14.61 -11.59
N PRO A 643 -13.75 -13.89 -12.43
CA PRO A 643 -13.89 -13.93 -13.88
C PRO A 643 -13.96 -15.38 -14.40
N ALA A 644 -14.80 -15.64 -15.41
CA ALA A 644 -15.30 -16.94 -15.85
C ALA A 644 -14.26 -18.01 -16.26
N ASN A 645 -12.97 -17.74 -16.08
CA ASN A 645 -11.81 -18.54 -16.47
C ASN A 645 -10.89 -18.91 -15.28
N THR A 646 -11.24 -18.57 -14.03
CA THR A 646 -10.55 -19.09 -12.83
C THR A 646 -11.03 -20.49 -12.48
N ALA A 647 -10.14 -21.49 -12.54
CA ALA A 647 -10.44 -22.85 -12.09
C ALA A 647 -10.76 -22.84 -10.58
N LEU A 648 -11.98 -23.25 -10.25
CA LEU A 648 -12.59 -23.18 -8.93
C LEU A 648 -12.06 -24.30 -8.01
N THR A 649 -10.88 -24.11 -7.41
CA THR A 649 -10.48 -24.95 -6.26
C THR A 649 -9.63 -24.14 -5.27
N VAL A 650 -10.28 -23.51 -4.29
CA VAL A 650 -9.61 -22.97 -3.11
C VAL A 650 -10.09 -23.77 -1.91
N SER A 651 -9.13 -24.42 -1.22
CA SER A 651 -9.38 -25.04 0.07
C SER A 651 -9.80 -23.96 1.07
N THR A 652 -10.99 -24.10 1.63
CA THR A 652 -11.45 -23.32 2.79
C THR A 652 -10.63 -23.77 4.01
N GLY A 653 -9.47 -23.16 4.22
CA GLY A 653 -8.60 -23.45 5.36
C GLY A 653 -7.88 -22.19 5.83
N THR A 654 -7.72 -22.06 7.15
CA THR A 654 -7.01 -20.95 7.79
C THR A 654 -5.52 -20.97 7.36
N VAL A 655 -5.09 -20.01 6.55
CA VAL A 655 -3.67 -19.91 6.13
C VAL A 655 -2.89 -19.23 7.25
N ALA A 656 -1.93 -19.96 7.85
CA ALA A 656 -1.01 -19.37 8.82
C ALA A 656 0.03 -18.50 8.08
N LEU A 657 0.48 -17.43 8.73
CA LEU A 657 1.59 -16.61 8.24
C LEU A 657 2.84 -17.48 8.07
N GLY A 658 3.28 -17.65 6.82
CA GLY A 658 4.43 -18.50 6.47
C GLY A 658 4.11 -19.94 6.05
N SER A 659 2.83 -20.36 5.99
CA SER A 659 2.45 -21.60 5.30
C SER A 659 2.24 -21.32 3.81
N THR A 660 2.79 -22.16 2.92
CA THR A 660 2.48 -22.17 1.47
C THR A 660 0.97 -22.03 1.26
N PRO A 661 0.49 -20.98 0.56
CA PRO A 661 -0.91 -20.82 0.20
C PRO A 661 -1.46 -22.11 -0.38
N GLY A 662 -2.71 -22.42 -0.02
CA GLY A 662 -3.41 -23.63 -0.43
C GLY A 662 -3.23 -23.94 -1.92
N THR A 663 -2.48 -25.01 -2.17
CA THR A 663 -2.27 -25.75 -3.42
C THR A 663 -1.64 -25.02 -4.61
N VAL A 664 -0.40 -25.44 -4.89
CA VAL A 664 0.21 -25.49 -6.23
C VAL A 664 -0.77 -26.22 -7.18
N PRO A 665 -1.00 -25.75 -8.42
CA PRO A 665 -1.82 -26.49 -9.36
C PRO A 665 -1.22 -27.88 -9.56
N SER A 666 -2.05 -28.91 -9.57
CA SER A 666 -1.68 -30.15 -10.24
C SER A 666 -1.30 -29.80 -11.69
N THR A 667 -0.21 -30.38 -12.18
CA THR A 667 0.21 -30.32 -13.59
C THR A 667 -1.00 -30.36 -14.55
N GLY A 668 -1.14 -29.34 -15.41
CA GLY A 668 -2.17 -29.31 -16.47
C GLY A 668 -3.20 -28.16 -16.43
N ASN A 669 -3.24 -27.34 -15.38
CA ASN A 669 -4.17 -26.19 -15.30
C ASN A 669 -3.66 -24.93 -16.02
N ASN A 670 -4.58 -24.05 -16.44
CA ASN A 670 -4.32 -22.82 -17.23
C ASN A 670 -4.77 -21.51 -16.53
N SER A 671 -5.24 -21.58 -15.28
CA SER A 671 -5.45 -20.42 -14.40
C SER A 671 -4.89 -20.68 -12.99
N LEU A 672 -4.32 -19.64 -12.37
CA LEU A 672 -3.77 -19.62 -11.01
C LEU A 672 -4.51 -18.60 -10.15
N THR A 673 -4.80 -18.96 -8.90
CA THR A 673 -5.25 -18.03 -7.86
C THR A 673 -4.47 -18.29 -6.58
N PHE A 674 -3.83 -17.25 -6.06
CA PHE A 674 -3.19 -17.22 -4.75
C PHE A 674 -4.09 -16.46 -3.78
N GLY A 675 -4.34 -17.00 -2.60
CA GLY A 675 -5.42 -16.48 -1.75
C GLY A 675 -5.13 -16.48 -0.27
N GLY A 676 -5.93 -15.69 0.46
CA GLY A 676 -5.87 -15.59 1.91
C GLY A 676 -4.77 -14.66 2.41
N PHE A 677 -4.35 -13.67 1.60
CA PHE A 677 -3.35 -12.71 2.03
C PHE A 677 -3.96 -11.56 2.86
N TYR A 678 -3.18 -11.11 3.84
CA TYR A 678 -3.31 -9.80 4.46
C TYR A 678 -2.16 -8.93 3.94
N LEU A 679 -2.47 -7.77 3.35
CA LEU A 679 -1.46 -6.85 2.83
C LEU A 679 -1.49 -5.54 3.64
N PRO A 680 -0.59 -5.40 4.65
CA PRO A 680 -0.52 -4.19 5.45
C PRO A 680 -0.23 -2.95 4.60
N GLN A 681 -0.45 -1.78 5.18
CA GLN A 681 0.00 -0.54 4.59
C GLN A 681 1.53 -0.56 4.35
N ASN A 682 1.97 -0.04 3.21
CA ASN A 682 3.37 0.03 2.77
C ASN A 682 4.08 -1.33 2.64
N ALA A 683 3.33 -2.43 2.69
CA ALA A 683 3.86 -3.76 2.43
C ALA A 683 3.70 -4.14 0.95
N SER A 684 4.49 -5.12 0.52
CA SER A 684 4.42 -5.72 -0.80
C SER A 684 4.47 -7.25 -0.72
N ILE A 685 3.86 -7.90 -1.70
CA ILE A 685 3.95 -9.34 -1.93
C ILE A 685 4.51 -9.57 -3.33
N THR A 686 5.53 -10.40 -3.44
CA THR A 686 6.06 -10.86 -4.72
C THR A 686 5.77 -12.35 -4.86
N ILE A 687 5.05 -12.73 -5.92
CA ILE A 687 4.73 -14.12 -6.27
C ILE A 687 5.52 -14.50 -7.52
N THR A 688 6.25 -15.61 -7.48
CA THR A 688 7.04 -16.11 -8.62
C THR A 688 6.56 -17.50 -9.01
N PHE A 689 6.34 -17.73 -10.30
CA PHE A 689 5.92 -19.02 -10.86
C PHE A 689 6.46 -19.23 -12.27
N ALA A 690 6.44 -20.46 -12.76
CA ALA A 690 6.85 -20.80 -14.12
C ALA A 690 5.69 -21.42 -14.91
N ALA A 691 5.71 -21.23 -16.24
CA ALA A 691 4.79 -21.85 -17.18
C ALA A 691 5.57 -22.66 -18.23
N THR A 692 5.13 -23.89 -18.49
CA THR A 692 5.62 -24.73 -19.58
C THR A 692 4.93 -24.32 -20.88
N ILE A 693 5.75 -24.16 -21.92
CA ILE A 693 5.29 -23.74 -23.25
C ILE A 693 5.33 -24.96 -24.18
N PRO A 694 4.21 -25.35 -24.81
CA PRO A 694 4.21 -26.50 -25.71
C PRO A 694 4.99 -26.19 -26.99
N ASP A 695 5.60 -27.22 -27.60
CA ASP A 695 6.34 -27.08 -28.87
C ASP A 695 5.47 -26.57 -30.02
N THR A 696 4.14 -26.76 -29.92
CA THR A 696 3.13 -26.27 -30.86
C THR A 696 2.85 -24.77 -30.76
N ALA A 697 3.30 -24.08 -29.70
CA ALA A 697 3.15 -22.63 -29.61
C ALA A 697 4.05 -21.94 -30.63
N THR A 698 3.44 -21.02 -31.38
CA THR A 698 4.03 -20.41 -32.58
C THR A 698 4.80 -19.14 -32.26
N VAL A 699 5.70 -18.73 -33.17
CA VAL A 699 6.44 -17.47 -33.07
C VAL A 699 5.48 -16.29 -32.92
N GLY A 700 5.71 -15.44 -31.93
CA GLY A 700 4.79 -14.36 -31.55
C GLY A 700 5.03 -13.77 -30.16
N THR A 701 4.43 -12.61 -29.90
CA THR A 701 4.39 -12.00 -28.56
C THR A 701 3.10 -12.40 -27.85
N TYR A 702 3.22 -13.01 -26.67
CA TYR A 702 2.12 -13.46 -25.85
C TYR A 702 2.03 -12.62 -24.57
N HIS A 703 0.85 -12.05 -24.36
CA HIS A 703 0.53 -11.28 -23.16
C HIS A 703 -0.30 -12.13 -22.17
N ASN A 704 0.00 -11.99 -20.89
CA ASN A 704 -0.72 -12.64 -19.80
C ASN A 704 -0.78 -11.70 -18.58
N PRO A 705 -1.87 -10.95 -18.36
CA PRO A 705 -1.99 -10.02 -17.24
C PRO A 705 -2.39 -10.70 -15.92
N ALA A 706 -2.13 -10.02 -14.80
CA ALA A 706 -2.57 -10.44 -13.47
C ALA A 706 -3.46 -9.38 -12.79
N GLY A 707 -4.28 -9.83 -11.84
CA GLY A 707 -5.14 -8.95 -11.07
C GLY A 707 -5.21 -9.35 -9.60
N VAL A 708 -5.85 -8.48 -8.81
CA VAL A 708 -6.12 -8.70 -7.40
C VAL A 708 -7.59 -8.46 -7.10
N VAL A 709 -8.15 -9.26 -6.19
CA VAL A 709 -9.46 -9.05 -5.57
C VAL A 709 -9.25 -9.01 -4.06
N PHE A 710 -9.91 -8.11 -3.35
CA PHE A 710 -9.84 -8.06 -1.88
C PHE A 710 -11.16 -7.63 -1.26
N LEU A 711 -11.33 -7.88 0.04
CA LEU A 711 -12.56 -7.54 0.77
C LEU A 711 -12.78 -6.04 0.76
N ASP A 712 -13.99 -5.63 0.38
CA ASP A 712 -14.32 -4.22 0.38
C ASP A 712 -14.43 -3.68 1.82
N PRO A 713 -13.58 -2.72 2.20
CA PRO A 713 -13.64 -2.10 3.51
C PRO A 713 -14.90 -1.27 3.76
N THR A 714 -15.69 -0.94 2.73
CA THR A 714 -16.88 -0.08 2.78
C THR A 714 -18.21 -0.84 2.60
N ARG A 715 -18.15 -2.18 2.56
CA ARG A 715 -19.29 -3.07 2.35
C ARG A 715 -20.41 -2.87 3.38
N THR A 716 -21.65 -3.16 2.97
CA THR A 716 -22.84 -3.06 3.82
C THR A 716 -23.23 -4.42 4.39
N ALA A 717 -24.17 -4.45 5.34
CA ALA A 717 -24.69 -5.72 5.87
C ALA A 717 -25.35 -6.58 4.78
N ALA A 718 -26.05 -5.95 3.83
CA ALA A 718 -26.66 -6.63 2.69
C ALA A 718 -25.62 -7.18 1.70
N SER A 719 -24.41 -6.60 1.70
CA SER A 719 -23.30 -7.00 0.83
C SER A 719 -22.07 -7.40 1.65
N GLY A 720 -22.25 -8.17 2.72
CA GLY A 720 -21.21 -8.50 3.71
C GLY A 720 -19.95 -9.18 3.15
N ASN A 721 -20.02 -9.72 1.93
CA ASN A 721 -18.91 -10.33 1.19
C ASN A 721 -18.55 -9.54 -0.08
N ARG A 722 -18.97 -8.28 -0.20
CA ARG A 722 -18.63 -7.41 -1.34
C ARG A 722 -17.12 -7.27 -1.43
N LEU A 723 -16.60 -7.40 -2.63
CA LEU A 723 -15.18 -7.29 -2.91
C LEU A 723 -14.90 -6.10 -3.82
N VAL A 724 -13.67 -5.63 -3.76
CA VAL A 724 -13.08 -4.82 -4.81
C VAL A 724 -12.50 -5.77 -5.84
N SER A 725 -12.99 -5.68 -7.07
CA SER A 725 -12.48 -6.41 -8.24
C SER A 725 -12.29 -5.44 -9.41
N PRO A 726 -11.40 -5.74 -10.36
CA PRO A 726 -11.33 -5.00 -11.61
C PRO A 726 -12.67 -5.07 -12.37
N ALA A 727 -13.20 -3.90 -12.79
CA ALA A 727 -14.57 -3.70 -13.29
C ALA A 727 -14.96 -4.54 -14.52
N VAL A 728 -13.98 -4.93 -15.33
CA VAL A 728 -14.18 -5.67 -16.56
C VAL A 728 -12.98 -6.59 -16.71
N ASN A 729 -13.26 -7.85 -17.04
CA ASN A 729 -12.31 -8.94 -17.19
C ASN A 729 -10.89 -8.46 -17.48
N VAL A 730 -9.92 -8.92 -16.68
CA VAL A 730 -8.47 -8.82 -16.95
C VAL A 730 -8.08 -9.56 -18.25
N ASN A 731 -9.06 -9.96 -19.05
CA ASN A 731 -8.94 -10.64 -20.33
C ASN A 731 -8.72 -9.57 -21.40
N ALA A 732 -7.50 -9.51 -21.92
CA ALA A 732 -7.03 -8.49 -22.84
C ALA A 732 -7.92 -8.42 -24.09
N ASN A 733 -8.43 -7.23 -24.39
CA ASN A 733 -8.92 -6.92 -25.71
C ASN A 733 -8.21 -5.66 -26.23
N ARG A 734 -7.34 -5.84 -27.25
CA ARG A 734 -6.66 -4.74 -27.97
C ARG A 734 -7.58 -3.99 -28.94
N THR A 735 -8.87 -4.32 -29.05
CA THR A 735 -9.81 -3.56 -29.90
C THR A 735 -10.25 -2.25 -29.24
N ALA A 736 -9.30 -1.33 -29.01
CA ALA A 736 -9.45 0.13 -28.84
C ALA A 736 -10.47 0.69 -27.81
N THR A 737 -11.27 -0.11 -27.11
CA THR A 737 -12.15 0.38 -26.04
C THR A 737 -11.30 0.52 -24.78
N ASN A 738 -10.91 1.76 -24.44
CA ASN A 738 -10.27 2.05 -23.16
C ASN A 738 -11.13 1.50 -22.03
N TYR A 739 -10.62 0.52 -21.27
CA TYR A 739 -11.19 0.24 -19.98
C TYR A 739 -10.99 1.48 -19.10
N SER A 740 -12.04 1.86 -18.38
CA SER A 740 -11.98 2.93 -17.39
C SER A 740 -10.78 2.68 -16.46
N ALA A 741 -9.91 3.68 -16.27
CA ALA A 741 -8.81 3.63 -15.29
C ALA A 741 -9.26 3.40 -13.84
N ASN A 742 -10.59 3.36 -13.65
CA ASN A 742 -11.27 3.18 -12.39
C ASN A 742 -11.92 1.80 -12.33
N THR A 743 -11.51 1.01 -11.34
CA THR A 743 -12.14 -0.25 -10.98
C THR A 743 -13.36 0.02 -10.09
N THR A 744 -14.55 -0.42 -10.51
CA THR A 744 -15.79 -0.37 -9.74
C THR A 744 -15.86 -1.52 -8.75
N TYR A 745 -16.52 -1.30 -7.62
CA TYR A 745 -16.91 -2.38 -6.71
C TYR A 745 -17.83 -3.36 -7.44
N ASP A 746 -17.70 -4.66 -7.17
CA ASP A 746 -18.40 -5.77 -7.84
C ASP A 746 -19.95 -5.70 -7.71
N SER A 747 -20.47 -4.76 -6.92
CA SER A 747 -21.92 -4.50 -6.79
C SER A 747 -22.23 -3.04 -6.42
N GLY A 748 -22.70 -2.28 -7.42
CA GLY A 748 -23.61 -1.13 -7.23
C GLY A 748 -23.06 0.14 -6.57
N ALA A 749 -21.75 0.33 -6.43
CA ALA A 749 -21.18 1.57 -5.90
C ALA A 749 -20.72 2.53 -7.00
N THR A 750 -20.91 3.83 -6.79
CA THR A 750 -20.52 4.93 -7.69
C THR A 750 -19.13 5.48 -7.43
N THR A 751 -18.39 4.91 -6.45
CA THR A 751 -17.09 5.41 -6.01
C THR A 751 -15.95 4.61 -6.62
N THR A 752 -14.91 5.35 -6.97
CA THR A 752 -13.64 4.87 -7.51
C THR A 752 -12.79 4.24 -6.41
N VAL A 753 -12.17 3.08 -6.65
CA VAL A 753 -11.11 2.55 -5.76
C VAL A 753 -9.75 3.00 -6.28
N GLY A 754 -8.85 3.37 -5.37
CA GLY A 754 -7.47 3.72 -5.73
C GLY A 754 -6.63 2.49 -6.09
N GLY A 755 -5.54 2.72 -6.79
CA GLY A 755 -4.57 1.69 -7.17
C GLY A 755 -4.89 1.08 -8.53
N THR A 756 -3.91 0.38 -9.12
CA THR A 756 -4.13 -0.23 -10.44
C THR A 756 -5.00 -1.48 -10.35
N ASN A 757 -4.91 -2.26 -9.26
CA ASN A 757 -5.59 -3.55 -9.05
C ASN A 757 -5.38 -4.63 -10.14
N THR A 758 -4.69 -4.29 -11.22
CA THR A 758 -4.34 -5.12 -12.37
C THR A 758 -3.01 -4.65 -12.97
N SER A 759 -2.29 -5.53 -13.68
CA SER A 759 -1.12 -5.16 -14.49
C SER A 759 -1.49 -4.67 -15.91
N GLY A 760 -2.77 -4.79 -16.33
CA GLY A 760 -3.14 -4.88 -17.75
C GLY A 760 -3.72 -3.64 -18.44
N LEU A 761 -2.97 -2.53 -18.55
CA LEU A 761 -3.24 -1.53 -19.59
C LEU A 761 -1.93 -0.89 -20.09
N ALA A 762 -1.37 -1.43 -21.18
CA ALA A 762 -0.32 -0.75 -21.93
C ALA A 762 -0.53 -0.93 -23.43
N ASN A 763 -0.44 0.18 -24.18
CA ASN A 763 -0.24 0.12 -25.63
C ASN A 763 1.22 -0.29 -25.88
N GLY A 764 1.44 -1.48 -26.46
CA GLY A 764 2.77 -1.99 -26.81
C GLY A 764 3.30 -3.06 -25.86
N PRO A 765 4.58 -3.46 -26.02
CA PRO A 765 5.20 -4.50 -25.22
C PRO A 765 5.21 -4.14 -23.72
N ALA A 766 4.71 -5.04 -22.89
CA ALA A 766 4.70 -4.91 -21.45
C ALA A 766 5.83 -5.74 -20.79
N ALA A 767 6.11 -5.51 -19.51
CA ALA A 767 7.20 -6.18 -18.81
C ALA A 767 6.94 -7.69 -18.61
N GLU A 768 5.69 -8.13 -18.73
CA GLU A 768 5.24 -9.53 -18.65
C GLU A 768 5.20 -10.26 -20.01
N ASP A 769 5.48 -9.59 -21.12
CA ASP A 769 5.33 -10.19 -22.44
C ASP A 769 6.44 -11.21 -22.74
N ILE A 770 6.04 -12.33 -23.34
CA ILE A 770 6.97 -13.36 -23.83
C ILE A 770 6.94 -13.37 -25.35
N THR A 771 8.10 -13.16 -25.97
CA THR A 771 8.27 -13.31 -27.41
C THR A 771 8.88 -14.68 -27.73
N LEU A 772 8.09 -15.51 -28.40
CA LEU A 772 8.56 -16.75 -29.03
C LEU A 772 9.20 -16.38 -30.37
N LEU A 773 10.45 -16.81 -30.58
CA LEU A 773 11.28 -16.40 -31.72
C LEU A 773 11.63 -17.58 -32.63
N ALA A 774 11.80 -17.29 -33.92
CA ALA A 774 12.26 -18.27 -34.89
C ALA A 774 13.79 -18.50 -34.78
N ASP A 775 14.22 -19.70 -35.13
CA ASP A 775 15.62 -20.03 -35.39
C ASP A 775 15.65 -21.01 -36.58
N LEU A 776 16.04 -20.49 -37.73
CA LEU A 776 16.16 -21.24 -38.96
C LEU A 776 17.64 -21.48 -39.24
N SER A 777 17.97 -22.58 -39.90
CA SER A 777 19.36 -22.85 -40.28
C SER A 777 19.45 -23.59 -41.60
N VAL A 778 20.64 -23.58 -42.18
CA VAL A 778 20.95 -24.39 -43.36
C VAL A 778 22.30 -25.07 -43.21
N SER A 779 22.36 -26.33 -43.62
CA SER A 779 23.61 -27.08 -43.73
C SER A 779 23.83 -27.52 -45.17
N LYS A 780 25.09 -27.69 -45.56
CA LYS A 780 25.49 -28.12 -46.89
C LYS A 780 26.60 -29.16 -46.79
N THR A 781 26.45 -30.26 -47.52
CA THR A 781 27.44 -31.35 -47.57
C THR A 781 27.62 -31.83 -49.01
N GLY A 782 28.84 -32.25 -49.36
CA GLY A 782 29.12 -32.98 -50.61
C GLY A 782 28.92 -34.48 -50.40
N ASN A 783 28.36 -35.18 -51.40
CA ASN A 783 28.09 -36.63 -51.28
C ASN A 783 29.35 -37.52 -51.32
N SER A 784 30.51 -36.95 -51.64
CA SER A 784 31.78 -37.65 -51.81
C SER A 784 32.94 -36.75 -51.42
N GLY A 785 33.99 -37.33 -50.83
CA GLY A 785 35.18 -36.58 -50.42
C GLY A 785 35.98 -35.98 -51.58
N THR A 786 35.72 -36.40 -52.83
CA THR A 786 36.37 -35.89 -54.04
C THR A 786 35.41 -35.94 -55.23
N PHE A 787 35.21 -34.82 -55.92
CA PHE A 787 34.47 -34.75 -57.18
C PHE A 787 35.42 -34.94 -58.37
N THR A 788 35.09 -35.87 -59.27
CA THR A 788 35.90 -36.20 -60.45
C THR A 788 35.37 -35.47 -61.68
N ILE A 789 36.27 -34.86 -62.47
CA ILE A 789 35.91 -34.15 -63.71
C ILE A 789 35.23 -35.11 -64.69
N GLY A 790 34.09 -34.69 -65.25
CA GLY A 790 33.34 -35.45 -66.26
C GLY A 790 32.60 -36.69 -65.76
N ALA A 791 32.77 -37.08 -64.49
CA ALA A 791 32.07 -38.21 -63.90
C ALA A 791 30.63 -37.82 -63.48
N PRO A 792 29.60 -38.63 -63.79
CA PRO A 792 28.26 -38.39 -63.29
C PRO A 792 28.19 -38.68 -61.78
N GLY A 793 27.30 -37.97 -61.08
CA GLY A 793 26.94 -38.29 -59.69
C GLY A 793 27.53 -37.39 -58.59
N ALA A 794 28.28 -36.34 -58.92
CA ALA A 794 28.66 -35.32 -57.95
C ALA A 794 27.42 -34.55 -57.46
N GLN A 795 27.20 -34.50 -56.14
CA GLN A 795 26.01 -33.87 -55.56
C GLN A 795 26.34 -33.05 -54.31
N TYR A 796 25.67 -31.92 -54.17
CA TYR A 796 25.54 -31.21 -52.90
C TYR A 796 24.17 -31.49 -52.29
N VAL A 797 24.16 -31.87 -51.01
CA VAL A 797 22.95 -32.01 -50.20
C VAL A 797 22.85 -30.80 -49.29
N ILE A 798 21.78 -30.02 -49.47
CA ILE A 798 21.44 -28.84 -48.68
C ILE A 798 20.22 -29.19 -47.82
N VAL A 799 20.31 -28.97 -46.52
CA VAL A 799 19.19 -29.20 -45.59
C VAL A 799 18.88 -27.91 -44.86
N ALA A 800 17.69 -27.36 -45.08
CA ALA A 800 17.16 -26.28 -44.27
C ALA A 800 16.34 -26.85 -43.11
N ARG A 801 16.48 -26.27 -41.92
CA ARG A 801 15.87 -26.79 -40.69
C ARG A 801 15.32 -25.64 -39.84
N ASN A 802 14.16 -25.87 -39.22
CA ASN A 802 13.68 -25.04 -38.12
C ASN A 802 14.22 -25.61 -36.81
N ASN A 803 15.20 -24.95 -36.21
CA ASN A 803 15.74 -25.31 -34.90
C ASN A 803 14.94 -24.72 -33.75
N GLY A 804 14.19 -23.65 -34.01
CA GLY A 804 13.43 -22.90 -33.02
C GLY A 804 11.98 -23.32 -32.90
N ARG A 805 11.13 -22.33 -32.59
CA ARG A 805 9.69 -22.50 -32.37
C ARG A 805 8.92 -22.74 -33.67
N ALA A 806 7.72 -23.31 -33.56
CA ALA A 806 6.85 -23.49 -34.71
C ALA A 806 6.50 -22.14 -35.36
N ILE A 807 6.44 -22.08 -36.69
CA ILE A 807 6.06 -20.86 -37.43
C ILE A 807 4.75 -21.15 -38.17
N ALA A 808 3.66 -20.52 -37.73
CA ALA A 808 2.34 -20.65 -38.32
C ALA A 808 1.46 -19.45 -37.94
N ASP A 809 0.23 -19.40 -38.47
CA ASP A 809 -0.77 -18.46 -37.99
C ASP A 809 -1.00 -18.64 -36.48
N GLN A 810 -1.00 -17.53 -35.77
CA GLN A 810 -1.21 -17.55 -34.32
C GLN A 810 -2.71 -17.70 -34.03
N VAL A 811 -3.05 -18.73 -33.26
CA VAL A 811 -4.40 -18.92 -32.72
C VAL A 811 -4.43 -18.33 -31.32
N PHE A 812 -5.05 -17.17 -31.17
CA PHE A 812 -5.20 -16.50 -29.89
C PHE A 812 -6.57 -16.79 -29.27
N ALA A 813 -6.63 -16.80 -27.95
CA ALA A 813 -7.91 -16.58 -27.29
C ALA A 813 -8.35 -15.13 -27.50
N SER A 814 -9.66 -14.86 -27.49
CA SER A 814 -10.23 -13.51 -27.56
C SER A 814 -9.78 -12.58 -26.42
N SER A 815 -9.09 -13.14 -25.41
CA SER A 815 -8.53 -12.50 -24.23
C SER A 815 -7.04 -12.14 -24.33
N GLN A 816 -6.42 -12.18 -25.53
CA GLN A 816 -4.98 -11.97 -25.69
C GLN A 816 -4.63 -10.83 -26.66
N ALA A 817 -3.58 -10.10 -26.32
CA ALA A 817 -2.98 -9.01 -27.10
C ALA A 817 -1.87 -9.53 -28.02
N THR A 818 -1.73 -8.93 -29.22
CA THR A 818 -0.78 -9.38 -30.26
C THR A 818 -0.15 -8.17 -30.97
N ASP A 819 1.16 -8.19 -31.17
CA ASP A 819 1.93 -7.07 -31.76
C ASP A 819 2.01 -7.09 -33.29
N VAL A 820 1.61 -8.20 -33.92
CA VAL A 820 1.68 -8.39 -35.37
C VAL A 820 0.47 -9.19 -35.81
N SER A 821 -0.22 -8.74 -36.85
CA SER A 821 -1.16 -9.60 -37.57
C SER A 821 -0.38 -10.83 -38.04
N ALA A 822 -0.64 -11.98 -37.42
CA ALA A 822 0.08 -13.24 -37.66
C ALA A 822 0.19 -13.62 -39.15
N THR A 823 -0.72 -13.08 -39.96
CA THR A 823 -0.77 -13.22 -41.42
C THR A 823 0.52 -12.76 -42.14
N ALA A 824 1.33 -11.86 -41.57
CA ALA A 824 2.57 -11.39 -42.21
C ALA A 824 3.75 -12.36 -42.07
N VAL A 825 3.80 -13.16 -40.99
CA VAL A 825 4.92 -14.09 -40.71
C VAL A 825 4.73 -15.42 -41.45
N ALA A 826 3.53 -15.99 -41.41
CA ALA A 826 3.20 -17.25 -42.08
C ALA A 826 2.92 -17.12 -43.58
N SER A 827 3.18 -15.95 -44.18
CA SER A 827 3.09 -15.73 -45.63
C SER A 827 4.42 -15.33 -46.26
N ALA A 828 5.49 -15.19 -45.46
CA ALA A 828 6.79 -14.77 -45.94
C ALA A 828 7.42 -15.82 -46.86
N GLN A 829 7.94 -15.38 -48.01
CA GLN A 829 8.66 -16.26 -48.94
C GLN A 829 10.01 -16.69 -48.35
N LEU A 830 10.34 -17.98 -48.48
CA LEU A 830 11.60 -18.58 -48.07
C LEU A 830 12.49 -18.83 -49.30
N ASN A 831 13.77 -18.47 -49.24
CA ASN A 831 14.70 -18.66 -50.38
C ASN A 831 16.03 -19.30 -49.95
N LEU A 832 16.41 -20.39 -50.59
CA LEU A 832 17.77 -20.97 -50.57
C LEU A 832 18.50 -20.56 -51.84
N THR A 833 19.62 -19.85 -51.71
CA THR A 833 20.44 -19.39 -52.82
C THR A 833 21.84 -19.96 -52.71
N ASP A 834 22.35 -20.52 -53.79
CA ASP A 834 23.67 -21.13 -53.85
C ASP A 834 24.36 -20.73 -55.15
N THR A 835 25.60 -20.26 -55.04
CA THR A 835 26.45 -19.95 -56.18
C THR A 835 27.63 -20.92 -56.19
N LEU A 836 27.53 -21.93 -57.04
CA LEU A 836 28.56 -22.91 -57.30
C LEU A 836 29.89 -22.22 -57.71
N PRO A 837 31.03 -22.78 -57.28
CA PRO A 837 32.35 -22.35 -57.75
C PRO A 837 32.51 -22.45 -59.27
N ALA A 838 33.49 -21.69 -59.80
CA ALA A 838 33.84 -21.76 -61.21
C ALA A 838 34.14 -23.20 -61.65
N GLY A 839 33.68 -23.56 -62.86
CA GLY A 839 33.85 -24.90 -63.42
C GLY A 839 32.83 -25.95 -62.95
N MET A 840 31.88 -25.58 -62.07
CA MET A 840 30.73 -26.40 -61.71
C MET A 840 29.41 -25.80 -62.22
N THR A 841 28.50 -26.65 -62.71
CA THR A 841 27.16 -26.23 -63.14
C THR A 841 26.10 -27.20 -62.63
N VAL A 842 24.91 -26.72 -62.30
CA VAL A 842 23.81 -27.62 -61.88
C VAL A 842 23.22 -28.33 -63.09
N THR A 843 23.05 -29.65 -62.99
CA THR A 843 22.38 -30.46 -64.03
C THR A 843 20.96 -30.85 -63.66
N SER A 844 20.67 -31.10 -62.37
CA SER A 844 19.34 -31.50 -61.91
C SER A 844 19.15 -31.30 -60.40
N PHE A 845 17.90 -31.26 -59.95
CA PHE A 845 17.54 -31.24 -58.53
C PHE A 845 16.67 -32.44 -58.15
N ALA A 846 16.87 -32.95 -56.94
CA ALA A 846 15.86 -33.71 -56.21
C ALA A 846 15.49 -32.96 -54.93
N VAL A 847 14.19 -32.72 -54.71
CA VAL A 847 13.67 -31.88 -53.62
C VAL A 847 12.64 -32.68 -52.82
N SER A 848 12.85 -32.83 -51.52
CA SER A 848 12.07 -33.75 -50.67
C SER A 848 10.59 -33.39 -50.48
N ASN A 849 10.16 -32.17 -50.82
CA ASN A 849 8.80 -31.65 -50.62
C ASN A 849 8.27 -30.87 -51.86
N SER A 850 8.69 -31.25 -53.06
CA SER A 850 8.15 -30.67 -54.31
C SER A 850 6.63 -30.94 -54.45
N PRO A 851 5.80 -29.99 -54.95
CA PRO A 851 6.14 -28.69 -55.53
C PRO A 851 6.12 -27.51 -54.54
N THR A 852 5.98 -27.72 -53.23
CA THR A 852 5.96 -26.59 -52.26
C THR A 852 7.24 -25.79 -52.28
N TRP A 853 8.38 -26.48 -52.46
CA TRP A 853 9.64 -25.87 -52.86
C TRP A 853 9.87 -26.09 -54.35
N ALA A 854 10.15 -25.01 -55.06
CA ALA A 854 10.53 -25.03 -56.47
C ALA A 854 11.96 -24.52 -56.62
N CYS A 855 12.82 -25.32 -57.24
CA CYS A 855 14.17 -24.94 -57.59
C CYS A 855 14.22 -24.54 -59.07
N ALA A 856 14.66 -23.32 -59.36
CA ALA A 856 14.95 -22.89 -60.70
C ALA A 856 16.47 -22.80 -60.88
N ALA A 857 17.00 -23.60 -61.80
CA ALA A 857 18.32 -23.36 -62.37
C ALA A 857 18.17 -22.37 -63.53
N ASN A 858 19.10 -21.42 -63.66
CA ASN A 858 19.14 -20.55 -64.83
C ASN A 858 19.97 -21.19 -65.97
N GLY A 859 19.70 -22.47 -66.31
CA GLY A 859 20.34 -23.25 -67.40
C GLY A 859 21.88 -23.27 -67.42
N THR A 860 22.55 -24.39 -67.12
CA THR A 860 24.04 -24.44 -66.98
C THR A 860 24.66 -23.34 -66.09
N SER A 861 23.86 -22.63 -65.30
CA SER A 861 24.27 -21.54 -64.43
C SER A 861 25.03 -22.07 -63.22
N THR A 862 25.98 -21.27 -62.74
CA THR A 862 26.66 -21.49 -61.46
C THR A 862 25.76 -21.14 -60.29
N THR A 863 24.73 -20.30 -60.45
CA THR A 863 23.80 -19.92 -59.38
C THR A 863 22.44 -20.58 -59.57
N PHE A 864 21.84 -21.04 -58.48
CA PHE A 864 20.45 -21.47 -58.42
C PHE A 864 19.74 -20.95 -57.17
N THR A 865 18.42 -20.87 -57.26
CA THR A 865 17.55 -20.51 -56.14
C THR A 865 16.41 -21.51 -56.02
N CYS A 866 16.20 -22.01 -54.80
CA CYS A 866 15.02 -22.78 -54.42
C CYS A 866 14.14 -21.91 -53.53
N SER A 867 12.87 -21.75 -53.88
CA SER A 867 11.95 -20.89 -53.14
C SER A 867 10.65 -21.59 -52.78
N ALA A 868 10.05 -21.15 -51.67
CA ALA A 868 8.73 -21.57 -51.24
C ALA A 868 7.89 -20.37 -50.80
N GLY A 869 6.65 -20.31 -51.28
CA GLY A 869 5.66 -19.31 -50.88
C GLY A 869 4.91 -19.70 -49.60
N SER A 870 3.71 -19.15 -49.39
CA SER A 870 2.90 -19.38 -48.18
C SER A 870 2.50 -20.85 -47.93
N GLY A 871 2.48 -21.71 -48.96
CA GLY A 871 2.13 -23.13 -48.82
C GLY A 871 3.14 -23.98 -48.04
N VAL A 872 4.28 -23.43 -47.63
CA VAL A 872 5.28 -24.11 -46.78
C VAL A 872 4.91 -24.11 -45.30
N TYR A 873 4.00 -23.21 -44.89
CA TYR A 873 3.56 -23.10 -43.50
C TYR A 873 2.37 -24.04 -43.24
N PRO A 874 2.20 -24.57 -42.01
CA PRO A 874 3.03 -24.34 -40.81
C PRO A 874 4.40 -25.01 -40.90
N LEU A 875 5.44 -24.38 -40.33
CA LEU A 875 6.76 -24.99 -40.12
C LEU A 875 6.83 -25.53 -38.68
N PRO A 876 6.78 -26.85 -38.46
CA PRO A 876 6.88 -27.41 -37.12
C PRO A 876 8.25 -27.12 -36.48
N ALA A 877 8.27 -27.04 -35.16
CA ALA A 877 9.52 -26.91 -34.40
C ALA A 877 10.45 -28.13 -34.62
N ALA A 878 11.76 -27.92 -34.54
CA ALA A 878 12.78 -28.97 -34.60
C ALA A 878 12.71 -29.92 -35.82
N THR A 879 12.24 -29.44 -36.98
CA THR A 879 12.07 -30.25 -38.20
C THR A 879 12.94 -29.78 -39.37
N ASN A 880 13.37 -30.72 -40.21
CA ASN A 880 13.96 -30.41 -41.51
C ASN A 880 12.85 -29.91 -42.44
N ILE A 881 12.97 -28.67 -42.92
CA ILE A 881 11.99 -28.00 -43.76
C ILE A 881 12.05 -28.54 -45.18
N VAL A 882 13.26 -28.63 -45.74
CA VAL A 882 13.52 -29.13 -47.09
C VAL A 882 14.91 -29.74 -47.18
N THR A 883 15.04 -30.81 -47.96
CA THR A 883 16.32 -31.32 -48.44
C THR A 883 16.41 -31.13 -49.95
N VAL A 884 17.40 -30.37 -50.41
CA VAL A 884 17.71 -30.15 -51.82
C VAL A 884 18.99 -30.89 -52.16
N THR A 885 18.88 -31.89 -53.04
CA THR A 885 20.04 -32.56 -53.62
C THR A 885 20.29 -31.97 -55.01
N ALA A 886 21.32 -31.15 -55.14
CA ALA A 886 21.74 -30.55 -56.40
C ALA A 886 22.83 -31.41 -57.04
N THR A 887 22.50 -32.06 -58.16
CA THR A 887 23.50 -32.76 -58.98
C THR A 887 24.26 -31.75 -59.81
N VAL A 888 25.59 -31.83 -59.80
CA VAL A 888 26.47 -30.88 -60.48
C VAL A 888 27.37 -31.58 -61.50
N ALA A 889 27.56 -30.94 -62.65
CA ALA A 889 28.61 -31.30 -63.58
C ALA A 889 29.90 -30.55 -63.21
N VAL A 890 31.03 -31.26 -63.24
CA VAL A 890 32.35 -30.70 -62.93
C VAL A 890 33.20 -30.73 -64.19
N SER A 891 33.69 -29.56 -64.60
CA SER A 891 34.55 -29.37 -65.76
C SER A 891 36.00 -29.12 -65.36
N VAL A 892 36.91 -29.12 -66.34
CA VAL A 892 38.34 -28.83 -66.14
C VAL A 892 38.61 -27.45 -65.52
N ALA A 893 37.68 -26.50 -65.66
CA ALA A 893 37.80 -25.16 -65.06
C ALA A 893 37.65 -25.15 -63.53
N ALA A 894 37.26 -26.27 -62.90
CA ALA A 894 37.18 -26.43 -61.46
C ALA A 894 38.56 -26.70 -60.80
N CYS A 895 39.63 -26.83 -61.60
CA CYS A 895 40.98 -27.06 -61.10
C CYS A 895 41.80 -25.77 -61.00
N PRO A 896 42.70 -25.67 -60.00
CA PRO A 896 42.97 -26.66 -58.95
C PRO A 896 41.90 -26.62 -57.82
N GLY A 897 41.64 -27.77 -57.21
CA GLY A 897 40.84 -27.87 -55.97
C GLY A 897 41.70 -27.74 -54.70
N PRO A 898 41.09 -27.77 -53.49
CA PRO A 898 39.66 -27.91 -53.22
C PRO A 898 38.86 -26.62 -53.45
N LEU A 899 37.57 -26.74 -53.69
CA LEU A 899 36.66 -25.60 -53.84
C LEU A 899 35.71 -25.50 -52.64
N VAL A 900 35.51 -24.28 -52.15
CA VAL A 900 34.53 -23.96 -51.09
C VAL A 900 33.25 -23.48 -51.76
N ASN A 901 32.12 -24.11 -51.43
CA ASN A 901 30.81 -23.69 -51.89
C ASN A 901 29.89 -23.35 -50.71
N THR A 902 29.14 -22.26 -50.83
CA THR A 902 28.30 -21.69 -49.76
C THR A 902 26.85 -21.55 -50.23
N VAL A 903 25.92 -22.09 -49.45
CA VAL A 903 24.48 -21.81 -49.57
C VAL A 903 24.07 -20.77 -48.54
N THR A 904 23.12 -19.91 -48.89
CA THR A 904 22.49 -18.94 -47.98
C THR A 904 20.99 -19.17 -47.92
N PHE A 905 20.42 -19.20 -46.71
CA PHE A 905 18.98 -19.25 -46.45
C PHE A 905 18.46 -17.86 -46.07
N THR A 906 17.61 -17.26 -46.90
CA THR A 906 17.10 -15.89 -46.72
C THR A 906 15.65 -15.90 -46.26
N VAL A 907 15.35 -15.21 -45.15
CA VAL A 907 14.05 -15.24 -44.45
C VAL A 907 13.59 -13.86 -43.95
N PRO A 908 13.21 -12.93 -44.86
CA PRO A 908 13.19 -11.48 -44.57
C PRO A 908 12.19 -10.98 -43.52
N ALA A 909 11.16 -11.77 -43.16
CA ALA A 909 10.04 -11.30 -42.32
C ALA A 909 9.73 -12.20 -41.11
N ILE A 910 10.60 -13.17 -40.79
CA ILE A 910 10.31 -14.21 -39.78
C ILE A 910 10.91 -13.89 -38.39
N GLY A 911 11.81 -12.91 -38.29
CA GLY A 911 12.43 -12.54 -37.02
C GLY A 911 13.39 -13.61 -36.48
N ASP A 912 14.18 -14.19 -37.37
CA ASP A 912 15.22 -15.18 -37.03
C ASP A 912 16.32 -14.56 -36.14
N THR A 913 16.61 -15.24 -35.05
CA THR A 913 17.54 -14.78 -34.00
C THR A 913 18.97 -15.22 -34.20
N SER A 914 19.23 -16.21 -35.06
CA SER A 914 20.57 -16.80 -35.23
C SER A 914 21.09 -16.69 -36.65
N PRO A 915 21.02 -15.54 -37.35
CA PRO A 915 21.25 -15.45 -38.79
C PRO A 915 22.63 -15.92 -39.28
N ALA A 916 23.60 -16.14 -38.39
CA ALA A 916 24.89 -16.75 -38.73
C ALA A 916 24.76 -18.22 -39.21
N ASN A 917 23.80 -18.97 -38.71
CA ASN A 917 23.54 -20.38 -39.10
C ASN A 917 22.68 -20.49 -40.38
N ASN A 918 22.29 -19.36 -40.97
CA ASN A 918 21.63 -19.28 -42.27
C ASN A 918 22.59 -19.37 -43.45
N THR A 919 23.83 -19.81 -43.20
CA THR A 919 24.79 -20.14 -44.25
C THR A 919 25.38 -21.52 -44.01
N GLY A 920 25.52 -22.31 -45.08
CA GLY A 920 26.10 -23.64 -45.03
C GLY A 920 27.24 -23.75 -46.03
N THR A 921 28.42 -24.18 -45.58
CA THR A 921 29.61 -24.32 -46.43
C THR A 921 30.00 -25.78 -46.60
N SER A 922 30.43 -26.14 -47.80
CA SER A 922 31.03 -27.45 -48.10
C SER A 922 32.34 -27.23 -48.83
N THR A 923 33.41 -27.86 -48.35
CA THR A 923 34.71 -27.89 -49.03
C THR A 923 34.84 -29.22 -49.76
N THR A 924 35.05 -29.18 -51.07
CA THR A 924 35.06 -30.37 -51.92
C THR A 924 36.40 -30.46 -52.64
N ALA A 925 37.10 -31.59 -52.50
CA ALA A 925 38.30 -31.85 -53.28
C ALA A 925 37.92 -32.11 -54.74
N ILE A 926 38.77 -31.68 -55.68
CA ILE A 926 38.58 -31.91 -57.11
C ILE A 926 39.67 -32.88 -57.58
N GLY A 927 39.26 -33.97 -58.24
CA GLY A 927 40.15 -34.96 -58.83
C GLY A 927 40.85 -34.41 -60.08
N CYS A 928 41.81 -33.51 -59.89
CA CYS A 928 42.61 -32.93 -60.96
C CYS A 928 43.79 -33.85 -61.30
N SER A 929 43.94 -34.23 -62.58
CA SER A 929 45.11 -34.97 -63.07
C SER A 929 45.88 -34.15 -64.13
N ALA A 930 47.20 -34.36 -64.18
CA ALA A 930 48.01 -33.85 -65.27
C ALA A 930 47.83 -34.77 -66.49
N ASN A 931 47.98 -34.22 -67.70
CA ASN A 931 47.91 -34.98 -68.94
C ASN A 931 49.14 -34.62 -69.77
N LEU A 932 50.18 -35.44 -69.67
CA LEU A 932 51.45 -35.18 -70.33
C LEU A 932 51.48 -35.84 -71.71
N THR A 933 51.85 -35.07 -72.72
CA THR A 933 52.11 -35.57 -74.08
C THR A 933 53.54 -35.25 -74.49
N VAL A 934 54.13 -36.10 -75.35
CA VAL A 934 55.44 -35.87 -75.94
C VAL A 934 55.39 -36.07 -77.45
N SER A 935 56.10 -35.23 -78.19
CA SER A 935 56.38 -35.45 -79.61
C SER A 935 57.88 -35.32 -79.89
N LYS A 936 58.41 -36.13 -80.80
CA LYS A 936 59.82 -36.09 -81.23
C LYS A 936 59.90 -36.29 -82.73
N THR A 937 60.58 -35.40 -83.43
CA THR A 937 60.79 -35.48 -84.88
C THR A 937 62.10 -34.81 -85.27
N ASP A 938 62.81 -35.36 -86.25
CA ASP A 938 63.91 -34.70 -86.95
C ASP A 938 63.53 -34.25 -88.36
N ASN A 939 62.27 -34.48 -88.76
CA ASN A 939 61.73 -34.23 -90.10
C ASN A 939 62.53 -34.91 -91.23
N ALA A 940 63.27 -35.98 -90.93
CA ALA A 940 64.04 -36.75 -91.89
C ALA A 940 63.52 -38.19 -91.97
N THR A 941 63.44 -38.74 -93.17
CA THR A 941 63.10 -40.16 -93.39
C THR A 941 64.34 -41.05 -93.50
N SER A 942 65.52 -40.45 -93.66
CA SER A 942 66.82 -41.12 -93.65
C SER A 942 67.89 -40.15 -93.16
N ILE A 943 68.89 -40.67 -92.45
CA ILE A 943 70.04 -39.90 -91.96
C ILE A 943 71.31 -40.62 -92.42
N VAL A 944 72.30 -39.85 -92.89
CA VAL A 944 73.52 -40.40 -93.48
C VAL A 944 74.58 -40.60 -92.40
N ALA A 945 75.25 -41.76 -92.41
CA ALA A 945 76.39 -42.06 -91.54
C ALA A 945 77.48 -40.97 -91.65
N GLY A 946 77.98 -40.49 -90.52
CA GLY A 946 78.93 -39.36 -90.45
C GLY A 946 78.28 -37.98 -90.56
N GLY A 947 76.98 -37.89 -90.87
CA GLY A 947 76.22 -36.64 -90.89
C GLY A 947 75.71 -36.20 -89.51
N THR A 948 74.90 -35.15 -89.51
CA THR A 948 74.21 -34.63 -88.31
C THR A 948 72.70 -34.61 -88.52
N THR A 949 71.93 -34.92 -87.49
CA THR A 949 70.47 -34.73 -87.45
C THR A 949 70.08 -33.90 -86.23
N SER A 950 68.92 -33.24 -86.26
CA SER A 950 68.43 -32.38 -85.18
C SER A 950 66.99 -32.76 -84.82
N TYR A 951 66.80 -33.34 -83.64
CA TYR A 951 65.48 -33.67 -83.12
C TYR A 951 64.85 -32.48 -82.40
N THR A 952 63.58 -32.20 -82.72
CA THR A 952 62.71 -31.34 -81.93
C THR A 952 61.85 -32.21 -81.03
N VAL A 953 62.02 -32.11 -79.71
CA VAL A 953 61.26 -32.86 -78.70
C VAL A 953 60.38 -31.90 -77.91
N THR A 954 59.06 -32.01 -78.00
CA THR A 954 58.12 -31.14 -77.28
C THR A 954 57.38 -31.94 -76.23
N PHE A 955 57.50 -31.54 -74.97
CA PHE A 955 56.69 -32.03 -73.86
C PHE A 955 55.59 -31.02 -73.57
N SER A 956 54.33 -31.45 -73.51
CA SER A 956 53.19 -30.58 -73.21
C SER A 956 52.37 -31.14 -72.06
N ASN A 957 51.94 -30.28 -71.13
CA ASN A 957 50.96 -30.65 -70.12
C ASN A 957 49.58 -30.14 -70.55
N LEU A 958 48.80 -31.02 -71.17
CA LEU A 958 47.44 -30.76 -71.65
C LEU A 958 46.36 -30.88 -70.55
N GLY A 959 46.74 -31.24 -69.32
CA GLY A 959 45.79 -31.59 -68.25
C GLY A 959 45.70 -30.52 -67.17
N PRO A 960 44.54 -30.38 -66.50
CA PRO A 960 44.26 -29.24 -65.64
C PRO A 960 45.12 -29.17 -64.36
N ALA A 961 45.78 -30.26 -63.95
CA ALA A 961 46.77 -30.23 -62.87
C ALA A 961 48.17 -29.90 -63.40
N ALA A 962 48.95 -29.14 -62.62
CA ALA A 962 50.36 -28.96 -62.88
C ALA A 962 51.12 -30.29 -62.72
N ALA A 963 52.11 -30.52 -63.58
CA ALA A 963 53.02 -31.65 -63.53
C ALA A 963 54.42 -31.21 -63.07
N ASN A 964 54.48 -30.28 -62.11
CA ASN A 964 55.73 -29.75 -61.58
C ASN A 964 56.62 -30.91 -61.09
N GLY A 965 57.85 -30.98 -61.59
CA GLY A 965 58.79 -32.06 -61.25
C GLY A 965 58.65 -33.30 -62.13
N ALA A 966 57.77 -33.31 -63.13
CA ALA A 966 57.76 -34.36 -64.14
C ALA A 966 59.14 -34.46 -64.79
N THR A 967 59.70 -35.66 -64.80
CA THR A 967 61.05 -35.90 -65.29
C THR A 967 61.05 -36.41 -66.72
N VAL A 968 61.95 -35.87 -67.53
CA VAL A 968 62.20 -36.32 -68.89
C VAL A 968 63.46 -37.19 -68.94
N ASN A 969 63.42 -38.25 -69.75
CA ASN A 969 64.54 -39.16 -70.01
C ASN A 969 64.44 -39.61 -71.47
N ASP A 970 65.46 -39.30 -72.28
CA ASP A 970 65.47 -39.58 -73.72
C ASP A 970 66.88 -40.00 -74.14
N VAL A 971 67.17 -41.29 -73.97
CA VAL A 971 68.47 -41.88 -74.25
C VAL A 971 68.68 -41.97 -75.76
N ALA A 972 69.83 -41.50 -76.25
CA ALA A 972 70.18 -41.63 -77.67
C ALA A 972 70.22 -43.10 -78.09
N GLY A 973 69.60 -43.40 -79.23
CA GLY A 973 69.70 -44.72 -79.84
C GLY A 973 71.15 -45.05 -80.24
N ALA A 974 71.46 -46.35 -80.33
CA ALA A 974 72.77 -46.80 -80.78
C ALA A 974 73.14 -46.17 -82.14
N GLY A 975 74.36 -45.66 -82.25
CA GLY A 975 74.82 -44.96 -83.46
C GLY A 975 74.48 -43.47 -83.54
N LEU A 976 73.92 -42.86 -82.48
CA LEU A 976 73.75 -41.41 -82.36
C LEU A 976 74.51 -40.86 -81.15
N SER A 977 75.30 -39.81 -81.36
CA SER A 977 75.93 -39.02 -80.30
C SER A 977 75.25 -37.66 -80.20
N CYS A 978 74.34 -37.52 -79.24
CA CYS A 978 73.45 -36.36 -79.13
C CYS A 978 73.89 -35.34 -78.07
N THR A 979 73.51 -34.08 -78.26
CA THR A 979 73.64 -32.99 -77.28
C THR A 979 72.41 -32.07 -77.38
N VAL A 980 71.89 -31.61 -76.24
CA VAL A 980 70.82 -30.61 -76.24
C VAL A 980 71.41 -29.26 -76.64
N ALA A 981 70.91 -28.68 -77.71
CA ALA A 981 71.36 -27.39 -78.24
C ALA A 981 70.65 -26.21 -77.57
N ASN A 982 69.34 -26.34 -77.35
CA ASN A 982 68.55 -25.35 -76.63
C ASN A 982 67.27 -25.99 -76.04
N CYS A 983 66.65 -25.24 -75.14
CA CYS A 983 65.29 -25.48 -74.69
C CYS A 983 64.51 -24.16 -74.76
N SER A 984 63.28 -24.20 -75.23
CA SER A 984 62.31 -23.11 -75.13
C SER A 984 61.06 -23.60 -74.39
N ALA A 985 60.53 -22.77 -73.50
CA ALA A 985 59.32 -23.09 -72.74
C ALA A 985 58.22 -22.07 -73.03
N ALA A 986 56.98 -22.54 -73.04
CA ALA A 986 55.79 -21.74 -73.29
C ALA A 986 54.71 -22.03 -72.23
N GLY A 987 53.79 -21.09 -72.04
CA GLY A 987 52.65 -21.25 -71.12
C GLY A 987 53.04 -21.36 -69.64
N GLY A 988 54.20 -20.84 -69.24
CA GLY A 988 54.67 -20.84 -67.84
C GLY A 988 55.46 -22.08 -67.41
N ALA A 989 55.74 -23.01 -68.33
CA ALA A 989 56.78 -24.01 -68.11
C ALA A 989 58.16 -23.34 -68.01
N ALA A 990 59.09 -23.98 -67.31
CA ALA A 990 60.49 -23.55 -67.30
C ALA A 990 61.41 -24.63 -67.86
N CYS A 991 62.33 -24.21 -68.72
CA CYS A 991 63.42 -25.05 -69.16
C CYS A 991 64.38 -25.37 -68.00
N PRO A 992 64.84 -26.62 -67.88
CA PRO A 992 65.91 -26.96 -66.94
C PRO A 992 67.19 -26.16 -67.24
N ALA A 993 67.95 -25.80 -66.19
CA ALA A 993 69.13 -24.93 -66.30
C ALA A 993 70.19 -25.49 -67.28
N ALA A 994 70.81 -24.60 -68.07
CA ALA A 994 71.67 -24.95 -69.21
C ALA A 994 72.89 -25.83 -68.88
N GLY A 995 73.39 -25.77 -67.64
CA GLY A 995 74.52 -26.59 -67.18
C GLY A 995 74.18 -28.05 -66.83
N VAL A 996 72.91 -28.45 -66.89
CA VAL A 996 72.41 -29.78 -66.49
C VAL A 996 72.01 -30.64 -67.70
N TRP A 997 72.17 -30.11 -68.91
CA TRP A 997 71.75 -30.75 -70.16
C TRP A 997 72.49 -32.05 -70.56
N PRO A 998 73.73 -32.35 -70.13
CA PRO A 998 74.34 -33.66 -70.38
C PRO A 998 73.51 -34.84 -69.84
N ASN A 999 72.57 -34.58 -68.92
CA ASN A 999 71.76 -35.59 -68.26
C ASN A 999 70.55 -36.09 -69.05
N LEU A 1000 70.13 -35.46 -70.17
CA LEU A 1000 69.00 -35.99 -70.96
C LEU A 1000 69.26 -37.44 -71.45
N LEU A 1001 70.54 -37.82 -71.52
CA LEU A 1001 71.05 -39.09 -72.03
C LEU A 1001 71.38 -40.13 -70.94
N ALA A 1002 71.29 -39.80 -69.64
CA ALA A 1002 71.68 -40.72 -68.56
C ALA A 1002 70.98 -40.54 -67.18
N SER A 1003 70.21 -39.48 -66.90
CA SER A 1003 69.46 -39.35 -65.64
C SER A 1003 68.24 -38.42 -65.75
N SER A 1004 67.15 -38.78 -65.08
CA SER A 1004 65.84 -38.09 -65.06
C SER A 1004 65.95 -36.58 -64.81
N LEU A 1005 65.56 -35.75 -65.80
CA LEU A 1005 65.65 -34.29 -65.76
C LEU A 1005 64.27 -33.66 -65.45
N PRO A 1006 64.05 -33.00 -64.30
CA PRO A 1006 62.74 -32.45 -63.95
C PRO A 1006 62.42 -31.15 -64.70
N ILE A 1007 61.20 -31.02 -65.22
CA ILE A 1007 60.62 -29.75 -65.69
C ILE A 1007 59.89 -29.11 -64.51
N THR A 1008 60.41 -28.01 -63.98
CA THR A 1008 59.82 -27.30 -62.84
C THR A 1008 59.97 -25.79 -62.99
N PRO A 1009 58.88 -25.02 -63.03
CA PRO A 1009 57.47 -25.44 -63.10
C PRO A 1009 57.07 -26.09 -64.43
N PHE A 1010 56.03 -26.94 -64.42
CA PHE A 1010 55.34 -27.50 -65.59
C PHE A 1010 53.81 -27.40 -65.44
N PRO A 1011 53.25 -26.17 -65.49
CA PRO A 1011 51.84 -25.92 -65.22
C PRO A 1011 50.91 -26.48 -66.32
N SER A 1012 49.60 -26.51 -66.06
CA SER A 1012 48.59 -26.87 -67.07
C SER A 1012 48.65 -25.94 -68.28
N GLY A 1013 48.45 -26.47 -69.48
CA GLY A 1013 48.46 -25.73 -70.75
C GLY A 1013 49.86 -25.29 -71.21
N SER A 1014 50.92 -25.75 -70.55
CA SER A 1014 52.30 -25.35 -70.84
C SER A 1014 53.05 -26.39 -71.66
N SER A 1015 54.16 -25.98 -72.28
CA SER A 1015 55.04 -26.88 -73.01
C SER A 1015 56.52 -26.51 -72.83
N ALA A 1016 57.39 -27.52 -72.92
CA ALA A 1016 58.84 -27.37 -72.97
C ALA A 1016 59.36 -28.11 -74.21
N THR A 1017 60.04 -27.38 -75.09
CA THR A 1017 60.57 -27.88 -76.36
C THR A 1017 62.10 -27.89 -76.31
N PHE A 1018 62.70 -29.04 -76.56
CA PHE A 1018 64.14 -29.24 -76.63
C PHE A 1018 64.56 -29.46 -78.09
N ILE A 1019 65.63 -28.78 -78.51
CA ILE A 1019 66.34 -29.08 -79.76
C ILE A 1019 67.57 -29.92 -79.41
N VAL A 1020 67.65 -31.12 -79.96
CA VAL A 1020 68.72 -32.09 -79.67
C VAL A 1020 69.48 -32.38 -80.96
N ASN A 1021 70.71 -31.91 -81.03
CA ASN A 1021 71.60 -32.12 -82.17
C ASN A 1021 72.39 -33.41 -81.98
N CYS A 1022 72.34 -34.30 -82.96
CA CYS A 1022 72.99 -35.61 -82.92
C CYS A 1022 73.94 -35.81 -84.09
N ASN A 1023 75.13 -36.30 -83.80
CA ASN A 1023 76.06 -36.81 -84.80
C ASN A 1023 75.75 -38.28 -85.06
N VAL A 1024 75.66 -38.68 -86.33
CA VAL A 1024 75.40 -40.06 -86.74
C VAL A 1024 76.73 -40.80 -86.78
N THR A 1025 76.97 -41.63 -85.76
CA THR A 1025 78.18 -42.44 -85.57
C THR A 1025 78.00 -43.88 -86.05
N ALA A 1026 76.80 -44.26 -86.48
CA ALA A 1026 76.50 -45.57 -87.06
C ALA A 1026 77.34 -45.81 -88.33
N THR A 1027 78.19 -46.84 -88.32
CA THR A 1027 78.85 -47.39 -89.52
C THR A 1027 78.04 -48.60 -90.00
N GLY A 1028 77.15 -48.38 -90.97
CA GLY A 1028 76.32 -49.37 -91.68
C GLY A 1028 76.09 -50.75 -91.03
N LEU A 1029 74.88 -50.97 -90.51
CA LEU A 1029 73.83 -51.70 -91.24
C LEU A 1029 72.46 -51.09 -90.92
#